data_AF-A0AAV4VL78-F1
#
_entry.id   AF-A0AAV4VL78-F1
#
_cell.length_a   1.000
_cell.length_b   1.000
_cell.length_c   1.000
_cell.angle_alpha   90.00
_cell.angle_beta   90.00
_cell.angle_gamma   90.00
#
_symmetry.space_group_name_H-M   'P 1'
#
loop_
_entity.id
_entity.type
_entity.pdbx_description
1 polymer ?
#
loop_
_entity_poly.entity_id
_entity_poly.type
_entity_poly.pdbx_seq_one_letter_code
_entity_poly.pdbx_strand_id
1 'polypeptide(L)'
;MDHRMPLRPPIFRGYPPVTRPFVPLGLETLYAICRQLYPDQPNPLQVAALVKFWLGGPDPLDYISMYSNPGNPSADIPPHWHYISFGLSDLHGDGRVHDITGIGAPSGFGFELTFRLKREPHERAPPTWPAAIMQALAKYVFQSENTLVAGDHVSWHCPLDNSDSRIQHMLMCEDPQLGTVQTPFGSVSFLQIVGVCSEELQAAQNWNGPGIIDLMKSVKGVGGSWLVTDMRRSETIFELDPSVQNAVDDGIESEGSNLSGVSARCTWQERKLSHPVEDSEEAELERGFAQISVQESEQIKATLKKGLLGAKSVLPPIRSSSSNSNSRYHNISSGVDQNEDTTSRKASYDSNINGEMPTLEAPELLQTKFLESVHLQFNLEAGTILPLALRGRLKHGRHFTFKSVIGDVAITLVPVSVSGAFVDAEHPFAAHGPWLQLLLTDNDIDHMLDDLLAMTMAEGLAFPKTFECHGTRCAGEVAAKRDNDVCGVGVAYESKVAGIRMLDQPYMTDLIEANSMGHEPNLIDIYSASWGPTDDGKTVDGPRNATMRAIVQGVNEGRRGLGNIYVWASGDGGADDDCNCDGYAASMWTISINSAINNGENAHYDESCSSTLASTFSNGAKDPHTGVATTDLYGKCTKTHSGTSAAARKLLEFLL
;
A
#
# COMPACT_ATOMS: atom_id res chain seq x y z
N MET A 1 -5.49 86.29 -61.86
CA MET A 1 -6.83 86.62 -61.33
C MET A 1 -7.83 85.65 -61.97
N ASP A 2 -7.78 84.35 -61.69
CA ASP A 2 -7.96 83.64 -60.41
C ASP A 2 -9.45 83.37 -60.11
N HIS A 3 -9.98 82.30 -60.71
CA HIS A 3 -11.18 81.65 -60.20
C HIS A 3 -10.82 80.80 -58.98
N ARG A 4 -11.47 81.02 -57.84
CA ARG A 4 -11.39 80.12 -56.67
C ARG A 4 -12.74 79.44 -56.46
N MET A 5 -12.75 78.12 -56.61
CA MET A 5 -13.84 77.28 -56.09
C MET A 5 -13.74 77.19 -54.54
N PRO A 6 -14.86 76.97 -53.83
CA PRO A 6 -14.82 76.72 -52.39
C PRO A 6 -14.12 75.41 -52.06
N LEU A 7 -13.35 75.40 -50.96
CA LEU A 7 -12.61 74.22 -50.51
C LEU A 7 -13.54 73.16 -49.92
N ARG A 8 -13.25 71.88 -50.21
CA ARG A 8 -13.85 70.75 -49.49
C ARG A 8 -13.27 70.66 -48.06
N PRO A 9 -14.02 70.16 -47.08
CA PRO A 9 -13.49 69.88 -45.74
C PRO A 9 -12.36 68.83 -45.79
N PRO A 10 -11.43 68.84 -44.82
CA PRO A 10 -10.27 67.95 -44.83
C PRO A 10 -10.68 66.48 -44.69
N ILE A 11 -10.04 65.63 -45.49
CA ILE A 11 -10.17 64.17 -45.38
C ILE A 11 -9.48 63.73 -44.07
N PHE A 12 -10.21 63.02 -43.21
CA PHE A 12 -9.63 62.32 -42.06
C PHE A 12 -8.64 61.25 -42.56
N ARG A 13 -7.35 61.58 -42.58
CA ARG A 13 -6.25 60.62 -42.68
C ARG A 13 -5.94 60.10 -41.29
N GLY A 14 -5.96 58.78 -41.11
CA GLY A 14 -5.55 58.13 -39.88
C GLY A 14 -6.64 57.29 -39.21
N TYR A 15 -7.06 56.21 -39.87
CA TYR A 15 -7.13 54.98 -39.08
C TYR A 15 -5.70 54.64 -38.67
N PRO A 16 -5.43 54.22 -37.42
CA PRO A 16 -4.14 53.65 -37.08
C PRO A 16 -3.90 52.42 -37.97
N PRO A 17 -2.64 52.07 -38.29
CA PRO A 17 -2.37 50.77 -38.88
C PRO A 17 -2.92 49.70 -37.94
N VAL A 18 -3.56 48.66 -38.49
CA VAL A 18 -4.00 47.51 -37.69
C VAL A 18 -2.73 46.82 -37.19
N THR A 19 -2.32 47.18 -35.97
CA THR A 19 -1.25 46.50 -35.25
C THR A 19 -1.63 45.03 -35.18
N ARG A 20 -0.74 44.16 -35.67
CA ARG A 20 -0.91 42.71 -35.49
C ARG A 20 -1.18 42.44 -34.00
N PRO A 21 -2.09 41.52 -33.65
CA PRO A 21 -2.30 41.13 -32.26
C PRO A 21 -0.96 40.85 -31.59
N PHE A 22 -0.73 41.46 -30.42
CA PHE A 22 0.51 41.25 -29.67
C PHE A 22 0.48 39.82 -29.11
N VAL A 23 1.16 38.90 -29.81
CA VAL A 23 1.31 37.52 -29.34
C VAL A 23 2.29 37.53 -28.17
N PRO A 24 1.92 36.98 -26.99
CA PRO A 24 2.81 36.81 -25.86
C PRO A 24 4.06 36.01 -26.22
N LEU A 25 5.21 36.31 -25.61
CA LEU A 25 6.49 35.72 -26.04
C LEU A 25 6.57 34.20 -25.81
N GLY A 26 6.04 33.69 -24.70
CA GLY A 26 5.96 32.23 -24.46
C GLY A 26 5.05 31.56 -25.49
N LEU A 27 3.86 32.14 -25.72
CA LEU A 27 2.91 31.65 -26.71
C LEU A 27 3.48 31.63 -28.14
N GLU A 28 4.19 32.69 -28.57
CA GLU A 28 4.84 32.75 -29.88
C GLU A 28 5.95 31.69 -30.01
N THR A 29 6.73 31.43 -28.95
CA THR A 29 7.74 30.35 -28.94
C THR A 29 7.09 28.97 -29.12
N LEU A 30 6.05 28.65 -28.33
CA LEU A 30 5.36 27.36 -28.43
C LEU A 30 4.64 27.21 -29.79
N TYR A 31 4.01 28.28 -30.29
CA TYR A 31 3.45 28.32 -31.65
C TYR A 31 4.50 28.15 -32.75
N ALA A 32 5.76 28.59 -32.53
CA ALA A 32 6.82 28.44 -33.53
C ALA A 32 7.22 26.96 -33.69
N ILE A 33 7.26 26.21 -32.59
CA ILE A 33 7.48 24.75 -32.60
C ILE A 33 6.29 24.03 -33.25
N CYS A 34 5.05 24.42 -32.92
CA CYS A 34 3.87 23.87 -33.60
C CYS A 34 3.90 24.10 -35.13
N ARG A 35 4.38 25.28 -35.58
CA ARG A 35 4.57 25.60 -37.01
C ARG A 35 5.73 24.84 -37.68
N GLN A 36 6.72 24.37 -36.92
CA GLN A 36 7.76 23.48 -37.44
C GLN A 36 7.21 22.06 -37.65
N LEU A 37 6.32 21.61 -36.76
CA LEU A 37 5.69 20.29 -36.83
C LEU A 37 4.56 20.21 -37.89
N TYR A 38 3.76 21.27 -38.01
CA TYR A 38 2.62 21.36 -38.95
C TYR A 38 2.71 22.60 -39.87
N PRO A 39 3.73 22.67 -40.76
CA PRO A 39 3.96 23.83 -41.64
C PRO A 39 2.86 24.04 -42.69
N ASP A 40 2.06 23.01 -42.96
CA ASP A 40 0.89 23.00 -43.84
C ASP A 40 -0.38 23.57 -43.17
N GLN A 41 -0.40 23.68 -41.84
CA GLN A 41 -1.56 24.08 -41.05
C GLN A 41 -1.29 25.36 -40.21
N PRO A 42 -1.00 26.51 -40.85
CA PRO A 42 -0.64 27.76 -40.15
C PRO A 42 -1.80 28.41 -39.37
N ASN A 43 -3.02 27.86 -39.46
CA ASN A 43 -4.20 28.28 -38.72
C ASN A 43 -5.04 27.03 -38.37
N PRO A 44 -4.67 26.27 -37.32
CA PRO A 44 -5.43 25.10 -36.87
C PRO A 44 -6.81 25.50 -36.34
N LEU A 45 -7.68 24.52 -36.04
CA LEU A 45 -8.82 24.80 -35.17
C LEU A 45 -8.27 25.07 -33.75
N GLN A 46 -8.75 26.12 -33.11
CA GLN A 46 -8.32 26.48 -31.75
C GLN A 46 -9.54 26.80 -30.90
N VAL A 47 -9.64 26.14 -29.75
CA VAL A 47 -10.55 26.52 -28.66
C VAL A 47 -9.81 27.50 -27.75
N ALA A 48 -10.50 28.52 -27.25
CA ALA A 48 -9.93 29.51 -26.33
C ALA A 48 -10.90 29.77 -25.18
N ALA A 49 -10.37 29.96 -23.97
CA ALA A 49 -11.19 30.34 -22.81
C ALA A 49 -11.85 31.71 -23.06
N LEU A 50 -13.19 31.74 -23.02
CA LEU A 50 -13.99 32.95 -23.30
C LEU A 50 -13.80 34.03 -22.24
N VAL A 51 -13.69 33.62 -20.98
CA VAL A 51 -13.22 34.43 -19.86
C VAL A 51 -11.87 33.85 -19.44
N LYS A 52 -10.83 34.68 -19.49
CA LYS A 52 -9.45 34.28 -19.21
C LYS A 52 -9.26 33.99 -17.71
N PHE A 53 -8.36 33.06 -17.36
CA PHE A 53 -8.20 32.61 -15.97
C PHE A 53 -7.87 33.77 -15.01
N TRP A 54 -6.94 34.65 -15.38
CA TRP A 54 -6.58 35.86 -14.63
C TRP A 54 -7.69 36.94 -14.55
N LEU A 55 -8.84 36.72 -15.20
CA LEU A 55 -10.05 37.55 -15.09
C LEU A 55 -11.15 36.87 -14.25
N GLY A 56 -10.81 35.78 -13.54
CA GLY A 56 -11.78 34.96 -12.79
C GLY A 56 -12.52 33.94 -13.67
N GLY A 57 -11.98 33.59 -14.84
CA GLY A 57 -12.51 32.51 -15.67
C GLY A 57 -12.33 31.13 -15.01
N PRO A 58 -13.23 30.17 -15.25
CA PRO A 58 -13.17 28.84 -14.62
C PRO A 58 -12.18 27.88 -15.30
N ASP A 59 -11.51 28.31 -16.37
CA ASP A 59 -10.76 27.50 -17.32
C ASP A 59 -9.29 27.99 -17.39
N PRO A 60 -8.31 27.24 -16.84
CA PRO A 60 -6.91 27.68 -16.78
C PRO A 60 -6.18 27.67 -18.13
N LEU A 61 -6.56 26.77 -19.06
CA LEU A 61 -5.92 26.72 -20.38
C LEU A 61 -6.49 27.83 -21.26
N ASP A 62 -5.59 28.73 -21.66
CA ASP A 62 -5.93 29.95 -22.36
C ASP A 62 -6.33 29.66 -23.82
N TYR A 63 -5.62 28.71 -24.44
CA TYR A 63 -5.87 28.16 -25.78
C TYR A 63 -5.63 26.64 -25.80
N ILE A 64 -6.32 25.94 -26.69
CA ILE A 64 -6.06 24.54 -27.04
C ILE A 64 -6.13 24.43 -28.58
N SER A 65 -4.97 24.18 -29.21
CA SER A 65 -4.84 24.05 -30.66
C SER A 65 -5.03 22.61 -31.10
N MET A 66 -5.68 22.38 -32.24
CA MET A 66 -6.09 21.07 -32.74
C MET A 66 -5.63 20.88 -34.19
N TYR A 67 -4.63 20.01 -34.38
CA TYR A 67 -3.99 19.74 -35.67
C TYR A 67 -4.43 18.41 -36.27
N SER A 68 -4.45 18.32 -37.60
CA SER A 68 -4.64 17.07 -38.35
C SER A 68 -3.29 16.42 -38.59
N ASN A 69 -2.98 15.34 -37.90
CA ASN A 69 -1.78 14.55 -38.13
C ASN A 69 -2.10 13.37 -39.07
N PRO A 70 -1.43 13.22 -40.23
CA PRO A 70 -1.68 12.11 -41.16
C PRO A 70 -1.21 10.75 -40.62
N GLY A 71 -0.47 10.72 -39.51
CA GLY A 71 0.19 9.52 -38.99
C GLY A 71 1.35 9.07 -39.85
N ASN A 72 1.77 7.82 -39.66
CA ASN A 72 2.76 7.15 -40.50
C ASN A 72 2.44 5.65 -40.62
N PRO A 73 1.79 5.22 -41.72
CA PRO A 73 1.45 3.81 -41.94
C PRO A 73 2.65 2.86 -41.99
N SER A 74 3.88 3.33 -42.29
CA SER A 74 5.07 2.47 -42.28
C SER A 74 5.64 2.21 -40.88
N ALA A 75 5.09 2.84 -39.86
CA ALA A 75 5.47 2.71 -38.44
C ALA A 75 4.26 2.35 -37.55
N ASP A 76 3.17 1.87 -38.16
CA ASP A 76 1.88 1.53 -37.53
C ASP A 76 1.24 2.69 -36.74
N ILE A 77 1.50 3.94 -37.15
CA ILE A 77 0.93 5.15 -36.54
C ILE A 77 -0.31 5.57 -37.34
N PRO A 78 -1.54 5.50 -36.79
CA PRO A 78 -2.75 5.86 -37.50
C PRO A 78 -2.89 7.39 -37.69
N PRO A 79 -3.70 7.85 -38.67
CA PRO A 79 -4.14 9.24 -38.75
C PRO A 79 -4.87 9.67 -37.47
N HIS A 80 -4.58 10.85 -36.96
CA HIS A 80 -5.07 11.30 -35.66
C HIS A 80 -5.20 12.83 -35.56
N TRP A 81 -6.00 13.28 -34.61
CA TRP A 81 -6.04 14.66 -34.17
C TRP A 81 -5.04 14.85 -33.04
N HIS A 82 -4.18 15.87 -33.15
CA HIS A 82 -3.19 16.23 -32.13
C HIS A 82 -3.60 17.54 -31.45
N TYR A 83 -3.87 17.46 -30.15
CA TYR A 83 -4.27 18.58 -29.31
C TYR A 83 -3.05 19.05 -28.53
N ILE A 84 -2.88 20.36 -28.39
CA ILE A 84 -1.79 21.00 -27.64
C ILE A 84 -2.39 22.13 -26.80
N SER A 85 -2.14 22.15 -25.48
CA SER A 85 -2.58 23.22 -24.59
C SER A 85 -1.60 24.39 -24.52
N PHE A 86 -2.11 25.54 -24.06
CA PHE A 86 -1.35 26.74 -23.76
C PHE A 86 -1.98 27.39 -22.51
N GLY A 87 -1.29 27.39 -21.38
CA GLY A 87 -1.70 28.04 -20.12
C GLY A 87 -1.11 27.43 -18.84
N LEU A 88 -0.60 26.19 -18.89
CA LEU A 88 0.16 25.58 -17.79
C LEU A 88 1.59 26.13 -17.70
N SER A 89 2.16 26.50 -18.86
CA SER A 89 3.38 27.29 -18.95
C SER A 89 3.10 28.79 -18.79
N ASP A 90 4.14 29.58 -18.46
CA ASP A 90 4.00 31.04 -18.49
C ASP A 90 4.05 31.54 -19.94
N LEU A 91 2.87 31.83 -20.47
CA LEU A 91 2.73 32.42 -21.80
C LEU A 91 3.22 33.87 -21.87
N HIS A 92 3.25 34.60 -20.74
CA HIS A 92 3.20 36.06 -20.68
C HIS A 92 4.42 36.75 -20.06
N GLY A 93 5.00 36.23 -18.98
CA GLY A 93 6.17 36.83 -18.32
C GLY A 93 5.89 38.05 -17.44
N ASP A 94 4.63 38.28 -17.04
CA ASP A 94 4.20 39.51 -16.36
C ASP A 94 3.46 39.31 -15.03
N GLY A 95 3.52 38.12 -14.43
CA GLY A 95 2.98 37.84 -13.09
C GLY A 95 1.45 37.72 -13.02
N ARG A 96 0.76 37.58 -14.15
CA ARG A 96 -0.72 37.58 -14.20
C ARG A 96 -1.40 36.26 -13.80
N VAL A 97 -0.66 35.14 -13.82
CA VAL A 97 -1.13 33.78 -13.49
C VAL A 97 -0.02 33.03 -12.78
N HIS A 98 1.15 32.98 -13.42
CA HIS A 98 2.37 32.35 -12.90
C HIS A 98 3.30 33.40 -12.30
N ASP A 99 4.07 33.03 -11.27
CA ASP A 99 5.16 33.85 -10.77
C ASP A 99 6.30 33.96 -11.79
N ILE A 100 6.98 35.10 -11.81
CA ILE A 100 8.01 35.41 -12.83
C ILE A 100 9.30 34.63 -12.52
N THR A 101 9.47 33.49 -13.17
CA THR A 101 10.69 32.67 -13.13
C THR A 101 11.72 33.10 -14.18
N GLY A 102 12.97 32.63 -14.01
CA GLY A 102 14.08 32.92 -14.92
C GLY A 102 14.38 31.76 -15.88
N ILE A 103 15.22 32.02 -16.89
CA ILE A 103 15.59 31.07 -17.97
C ILE A 103 16.19 29.73 -17.46
N GLY A 104 16.66 29.66 -16.20
CA GLY A 104 17.17 28.44 -15.56
C GLY A 104 16.13 27.62 -14.78
N ALA A 105 14.85 27.96 -14.85
CA ALA A 105 13.74 27.32 -14.13
C ALA A 105 12.66 26.81 -15.10
N PRO A 106 11.68 26.01 -14.63
CA PRO A 106 10.44 25.78 -15.39
C PRO A 106 9.70 27.10 -15.66
N SER A 107 9.04 27.17 -16.81
CA SER A 107 8.09 28.24 -17.15
C SER A 107 6.70 27.85 -16.65
N GLY A 108 6.14 28.59 -15.70
CA GLY A 108 4.91 28.19 -14.99
C GLY A 108 5.09 26.82 -14.32
N PHE A 109 4.17 25.88 -14.56
CA PHE A 109 4.31 24.48 -14.12
C PHE A 109 5.39 23.69 -14.88
N GLY A 110 6.02 24.25 -15.91
CA GLY A 110 7.13 23.64 -16.64
C GLY A 110 6.74 22.69 -17.76
N PHE A 111 5.44 22.50 -18.02
CA PHE A 111 4.93 21.65 -19.10
C PHE A 111 3.65 22.20 -19.73
N GLU A 112 3.30 21.69 -20.91
CA GLU A 112 1.96 21.75 -21.49
C GLU A 112 1.44 20.33 -21.78
N LEU A 113 0.11 20.17 -21.80
CA LEU A 113 -0.53 18.90 -22.12
C LEU A 113 -0.68 18.75 -23.64
N THR A 114 -0.49 17.52 -24.13
CA THR A 114 -0.92 17.10 -25.47
C THR A 114 -1.86 15.91 -25.40
N PHE A 115 -2.60 15.65 -26.47
CA PHE A 115 -3.42 14.44 -26.62
C PHE A 115 -3.44 14.01 -28.09
N ARG A 116 -3.44 12.71 -28.35
CA ARG A 116 -3.51 12.14 -29.70
C ARG A 116 -4.73 11.24 -29.80
N LEU A 117 -5.77 11.71 -30.49
CA LEU A 117 -7.02 10.97 -30.70
C LEU A 117 -7.05 10.38 -32.10
N LYS A 118 -7.18 9.05 -32.21
CA LYS A 118 -7.36 8.37 -33.51
C LYS A 118 -8.52 9.00 -34.27
N ARG A 119 -8.27 9.38 -35.53
CA ARG A 119 -9.26 10.06 -36.37
C ARG A 119 -10.22 9.05 -36.98
N GLU A 120 -11.52 9.28 -36.81
CA GLU A 120 -12.55 8.42 -37.38
C GLU A 120 -12.74 8.68 -38.89
N PRO A 121 -13.08 7.67 -39.71
CA PRO A 121 -13.18 7.83 -41.18
C PRO A 121 -14.22 8.85 -41.66
N HIS A 122 -15.17 9.23 -40.80
CA HIS A 122 -16.23 10.20 -41.10
C HIS A 122 -15.90 11.64 -40.64
N GLU A 123 -14.85 11.83 -39.83
CA GLU A 123 -14.50 13.14 -39.27
C GLU A 123 -13.80 14.05 -40.29
N ARG A 124 -14.27 15.30 -40.35
CA ARG A 124 -13.73 16.37 -41.21
C ARG A 124 -13.02 17.48 -40.42
N ALA A 125 -13.21 17.51 -39.12
CA ALA A 125 -12.62 18.45 -38.17
C ALA A 125 -12.43 17.71 -36.83
N PRO A 126 -11.47 18.12 -35.97
CA PRO A 126 -11.25 17.48 -34.68
C PRO A 126 -12.44 17.67 -33.75
N PRO A 127 -12.89 16.64 -33.01
CA PRO A 127 -13.91 16.79 -31.99
C PRO A 127 -13.37 17.62 -30.81
N THR A 128 -14.23 18.42 -30.18
CA THR A 128 -13.80 19.38 -29.15
C THR A 128 -13.84 18.85 -27.72
N TRP A 129 -14.32 17.62 -27.48
CA TRP A 129 -14.41 17.06 -26.12
C TRP A 129 -13.06 16.91 -25.39
N PRO A 130 -11.90 16.63 -26.03
CA PRO A 130 -10.64 16.50 -25.30
C PRO A 130 -10.21 17.80 -24.62
N ALA A 131 -10.64 18.96 -25.15
CA ALA A 131 -10.42 20.25 -24.51
C ALA A 131 -11.03 20.32 -23.10
N ALA A 132 -12.16 19.65 -22.84
CA ALA A 132 -12.78 19.62 -21.52
C ALA A 132 -11.93 18.84 -20.49
N ILE A 133 -11.30 17.73 -20.92
CA ILE A 133 -10.40 16.95 -20.06
C ILE A 133 -9.10 17.71 -19.80
N MET A 134 -8.49 18.28 -20.84
CA MET A 134 -7.27 19.08 -20.68
C MET A 134 -7.52 20.26 -19.72
N GLN A 135 -8.68 20.93 -19.82
CA GLN A 135 -9.09 21.97 -18.85
C GLN A 135 -9.29 21.42 -17.43
N ALA A 136 -9.84 20.21 -17.27
CA ALA A 136 -10.07 19.62 -15.95
C ALA A 136 -8.76 19.13 -15.28
N LEU A 137 -7.83 18.53 -16.05
CA LEU A 137 -6.47 18.22 -15.60
C LEU A 137 -5.72 19.49 -15.22
N ALA A 138 -5.81 20.54 -16.03
CA ALA A 138 -5.22 21.84 -15.67
C ALA A 138 -5.82 22.40 -14.37
N LYS A 139 -7.15 22.31 -14.16
CA LYS A 139 -7.79 22.71 -12.89
C LYS A 139 -7.24 21.91 -11.71
N TYR A 140 -7.02 20.60 -11.84
CA TYR A 140 -6.39 19.79 -10.79
C TYR A 140 -4.97 20.28 -10.45
N VAL A 141 -4.13 20.54 -11.47
CA VAL A 141 -2.76 21.07 -11.29
C VAL A 141 -2.80 22.44 -10.60
N PHE A 142 -3.63 23.37 -11.09
CA PHE A 142 -3.81 24.70 -10.50
C PHE A 142 -4.48 24.71 -9.11
N GLN A 143 -5.16 23.65 -8.68
CA GLN A 143 -5.81 23.55 -7.37
C GLN A 143 -4.99 22.78 -6.32
N SER A 144 -4.10 21.89 -6.76
CA SER A 144 -3.29 21.06 -5.88
C SER A 144 -1.80 21.43 -5.84
N GLU A 145 -1.37 22.32 -6.75
CA GLU A 145 0.02 22.72 -6.99
C GLU A 145 0.97 21.56 -7.39
N ASN A 146 0.44 20.34 -7.51
CA ASN A 146 1.17 19.17 -8.00
C ASN A 146 1.40 19.26 -9.51
N THR A 147 2.66 19.20 -9.92
CA THR A 147 3.04 18.99 -11.32
C THR A 147 2.83 17.53 -11.73
N LEU A 148 2.60 17.31 -13.02
CA LEU A 148 2.59 15.98 -13.63
C LEU A 148 3.97 15.70 -14.25
N VAL A 149 4.37 14.44 -14.30
CA VAL A 149 5.59 13.95 -14.96
C VAL A 149 5.30 12.74 -15.87
N ALA A 150 6.22 12.43 -16.78
CA ALA A 150 6.13 11.22 -17.59
C ALA A 150 6.25 9.97 -16.68
N GLY A 151 5.31 9.04 -16.83
CA GLY A 151 5.13 7.88 -15.95
C GLY A 151 4.00 8.02 -14.92
N ASP A 152 3.42 9.21 -14.74
CA ASP A 152 2.25 9.40 -13.88
C ASP A 152 0.98 8.78 -14.47
N HIS A 153 0.01 8.52 -13.59
CA HIS A 153 -1.32 8.02 -13.94
C HIS A 153 -2.41 8.89 -13.32
N VAL A 154 -3.55 9.02 -14.00
CA VAL A 154 -4.73 9.75 -13.52
C VAL A 154 -5.95 8.85 -13.55
N SER A 155 -6.42 8.50 -12.35
CA SER A 155 -7.59 7.66 -12.12
C SER A 155 -8.88 8.45 -12.37
N TRP A 156 -9.45 8.33 -13.58
CA TRP A 156 -10.56 9.17 -14.02
C TRP A 156 -11.95 8.51 -13.87
N HIS A 157 -12.04 7.18 -13.90
CA HIS A 157 -13.23 6.37 -13.54
C HIS A 157 -14.51 6.63 -14.36
N CYS A 158 -14.40 7.28 -15.53
CA CYS A 158 -15.49 7.37 -16.49
C CYS A 158 -14.95 7.47 -17.93
N PRO A 159 -15.73 7.10 -18.95
CA PRO A 159 -15.27 7.17 -20.34
C PRO A 159 -14.88 8.59 -20.75
N LEU A 160 -13.65 8.76 -21.27
CA LEU A 160 -13.07 10.09 -21.49
C LEU A 160 -13.94 11.00 -22.38
N ASP A 161 -14.55 10.44 -23.43
CA ASP A 161 -15.43 11.15 -24.36
C ASP A 161 -16.90 11.25 -23.90
N ASN A 162 -17.22 10.73 -22.71
CA ASN A 162 -18.57 10.53 -22.18
C ASN A 162 -19.45 9.60 -23.05
N SER A 163 -18.85 8.69 -23.83
CA SER A 163 -19.55 7.55 -24.47
C SER A 163 -19.52 6.30 -23.59
N ASP A 164 -19.83 5.12 -24.12
CA ASP A 164 -19.73 3.82 -23.42
C ASP A 164 -18.33 3.16 -23.58
N SER A 165 -17.26 3.94 -23.70
CA SER A 165 -15.91 3.41 -23.96
C SER A 165 -15.28 2.67 -22.76
N ARG A 166 -14.45 1.66 -23.04
CA ARG A 166 -13.57 1.00 -22.04
C ARG A 166 -12.36 1.88 -21.65
N ILE A 167 -12.06 2.92 -22.43
CA ILE A 167 -11.01 3.91 -22.12
C ILE A 167 -11.53 4.90 -21.07
N GLN A 168 -11.13 4.69 -19.81
CA GLN A 168 -11.70 5.36 -18.63
C GLN A 168 -10.67 6.01 -17.69
N HIS A 169 -9.38 5.90 -18.02
CA HIS A 169 -8.27 6.42 -17.23
C HIS A 169 -7.16 6.96 -18.15
N MET A 170 -6.14 7.60 -17.59
CA MET A 170 -5.05 8.21 -18.36
C MET A 170 -3.67 7.87 -17.78
N LEU A 171 -2.69 7.65 -18.65
CA LEU A 171 -1.25 7.67 -18.34
C LEU A 171 -0.61 8.91 -18.99
N MET A 172 0.45 9.45 -18.38
CA MET A 172 1.22 10.58 -18.88
C MET A 172 2.54 10.08 -19.48
N CYS A 173 2.87 10.45 -20.71
CA CYS A 173 4.19 10.21 -21.30
C CYS A 173 4.77 11.50 -21.92
N GLU A 174 6.04 11.52 -22.31
CA GLU A 174 6.58 12.62 -23.12
C GLU A 174 5.93 12.60 -24.52
N ASP A 175 5.65 13.77 -25.10
CA ASP A 175 5.16 13.85 -26.48
C ASP A 175 6.28 13.45 -27.47
N PRO A 176 6.04 12.45 -28.35
CA PRO A 176 7.07 11.83 -29.20
C PRO A 176 7.53 12.72 -30.37
N GLN A 177 7.04 13.95 -30.48
CA GLN A 177 7.40 14.89 -31.55
C GLN A 177 7.83 16.27 -31.06
N LEU A 178 7.38 16.72 -29.89
CA LEU A 178 7.62 18.09 -29.40
C LEU A 178 8.76 18.21 -28.38
N GLY A 179 9.00 17.17 -27.56
CA GLY A 179 10.10 17.14 -26.57
C GLY A 179 10.03 18.26 -25.52
N THR A 180 11.16 18.94 -25.30
CA THR A 180 11.29 20.07 -24.37
C THR A 180 11.84 21.32 -25.06
N VAL A 181 11.18 22.45 -24.83
CA VAL A 181 11.42 23.74 -25.50
C VAL A 181 11.87 24.78 -24.48
N GLN A 182 12.83 25.62 -24.85
CA GLN A 182 13.27 26.75 -24.03
C GLN A 182 12.53 28.02 -24.45
N THR A 183 11.82 28.64 -23.50
CA THR A 183 11.12 29.92 -23.68
C THR A 183 11.89 31.05 -22.99
N PRO A 184 11.57 32.33 -23.25
CA PRO A 184 12.12 33.46 -22.50
C PRO A 184 11.84 33.42 -20.98
N PHE A 185 10.89 32.59 -20.55
CA PHE A 185 10.39 32.48 -19.18
C PHE A 185 10.69 31.11 -18.55
N GLY A 186 11.64 30.34 -19.12
CA GLY A 186 12.02 29.01 -18.62
C GLY A 186 11.68 27.86 -19.59
N SER A 187 11.94 26.63 -19.16
CA SER A 187 11.70 25.41 -19.95
C SER A 187 10.24 24.97 -19.91
N VAL A 188 9.75 24.43 -21.04
CA VAL A 188 8.44 23.79 -21.20
C VAL A 188 8.61 22.43 -21.87
N SER A 189 8.28 21.34 -21.17
CA SER A 189 8.11 20.02 -21.78
C SER A 189 6.68 19.81 -22.30
N PHE A 190 6.47 18.80 -23.13
CA PHE A 190 5.13 18.41 -23.57
C PHE A 190 4.78 17.02 -23.04
N LEU A 191 3.74 16.95 -22.21
CA LEU A 191 3.24 15.69 -21.64
C LEU A 191 1.98 15.24 -22.38
N GLN A 192 2.11 14.14 -23.10
CA GLN A 192 1.01 13.50 -23.81
C GLN A 192 0.16 12.66 -22.85
N ILE A 193 -1.14 12.95 -22.86
CA ILE A 193 -2.19 12.14 -22.29
C ILE A 193 -2.38 10.89 -23.16
N VAL A 194 -2.37 9.71 -22.55
CA VAL A 194 -2.64 8.41 -23.20
C VAL A 194 -3.83 7.75 -22.49
N GLY A 195 -4.93 7.53 -23.20
CA GLY A 195 -6.12 6.89 -22.64
C GLY A 195 -5.97 5.38 -22.51
N VAL A 196 -6.25 4.87 -21.30
CA VAL A 196 -6.11 3.44 -20.93
C VAL A 196 -7.38 2.86 -20.30
N CYS A 197 -7.47 1.54 -20.32
CA CYS A 197 -8.49 0.76 -19.62
C CYS A 197 -8.19 0.67 -18.11
N SER A 198 -9.15 0.18 -17.32
CA SER A 198 -8.99 0.07 -15.85
C SER A 198 -7.93 -0.97 -15.44
N GLU A 199 -7.82 -2.05 -16.20
CA GLU A 199 -6.85 -3.13 -16.04
C GLU A 199 -5.42 -2.64 -16.33
N GLU A 200 -5.27 -1.74 -17.30
CA GLU A 200 -4.01 -1.12 -17.69
C GLU A 200 -3.55 -0.07 -16.67
N LEU A 201 -4.49 0.71 -16.10
CA LEU A 201 -4.21 1.55 -14.94
C LEU A 201 -3.77 0.70 -13.74
N GLN A 202 -4.47 -0.40 -13.45
CA GLN A 202 -4.14 -1.27 -12.33
C GLN A 202 -2.73 -1.87 -12.49
N ALA A 203 -2.34 -2.29 -13.70
CA ALA A 203 -0.99 -2.75 -13.98
C ALA A 203 0.06 -1.63 -13.83
N ALA A 204 -0.23 -0.40 -14.26
CA ALA A 204 0.66 0.76 -14.09
C ALA A 204 0.83 1.18 -12.62
N GLN A 205 -0.18 0.93 -11.79
CA GLN A 205 -0.14 1.11 -10.34
C GLN A 205 0.65 -0.02 -9.66
N ASN A 206 0.42 -1.27 -10.06
CA ASN A 206 1.08 -2.45 -9.49
C ASN A 206 2.57 -2.51 -9.84
N TRP A 207 2.96 -2.19 -11.08
CA TRP A 207 4.35 -2.11 -11.53
C TRP A 207 4.82 -0.65 -11.52
N ASN A 208 4.93 -0.04 -12.70
CA ASN A 208 5.13 1.39 -12.90
C ASN A 208 4.52 1.86 -14.25
N GLY A 209 4.23 3.15 -14.36
CA GLY A 209 3.68 3.75 -15.59
C GLY A 209 4.60 3.65 -16.82
N PRO A 210 5.91 3.98 -16.74
CA PRO A 210 6.83 3.89 -17.88
C PRO A 210 6.89 2.51 -18.53
N GLY A 211 6.91 1.43 -17.73
CA GLY A 211 6.91 0.05 -18.22
C GLY A 211 5.64 -0.29 -19.00
N ILE A 212 4.46 0.07 -18.49
CA ILE A 212 3.19 -0.10 -19.22
C ILE A 212 3.16 0.76 -20.50
N ILE A 213 3.67 1.99 -20.44
CA ILE A 213 3.81 2.89 -21.59
C ILE A 213 4.69 2.26 -22.69
N ASP A 214 5.78 1.58 -22.34
CA ASP A 214 6.65 0.90 -23.30
C ASP A 214 6.07 -0.43 -23.82
N LEU A 215 5.36 -1.19 -22.99
CA LEU A 215 4.59 -2.35 -23.45
C LEU A 215 3.50 -1.93 -24.45
N MET A 216 2.74 -0.87 -24.16
CA MET A 216 1.73 -0.32 -25.08
C MET A 216 2.30 0.06 -26.45
N LYS A 217 3.54 0.60 -26.51
CA LYS A 217 4.21 0.92 -27.80
C LYS A 217 4.50 -0.32 -28.66
N SER A 218 4.59 -1.50 -28.05
CA SER A 218 4.89 -2.76 -28.73
C SER A 218 3.65 -3.54 -29.18
N VAL A 219 2.52 -3.40 -28.47
CA VAL A 219 1.26 -4.11 -28.78
C VAL A 219 0.55 -3.46 -29.96
N LYS A 220 0.31 -4.25 -31.01
CA LYS A 220 -0.38 -3.77 -32.22
C LYS A 220 -1.84 -3.42 -31.93
N GLY A 221 -2.30 -2.32 -32.55
CA GLY A 221 -3.62 -1.76 -32.30
C GLY A 221 -3.72 -0.84 -31.08
N VAL A 222 -2.73 -0.82 -30.19
CA VAL A 222 -2.73 0.03 -28.97
C VAL A 222 -1.94 1.32 -29.21
N GLY A 223 -2.41 2.11 -30.19
CA GLY A 223 -1.89 3.45 -30.50
C GLY A 223 -0.49 3.53 -31.13
N GLY A 224 0.27 2.42 -31.12
CA GLY A 224 1.59 2.29 -31.73
C GLY A 224 2.66 3.14 -31.02
N SER A 225 3.78 3.36 -31.71
CA SER A 225 4.95 4.07 -31.15
C SER A 225 4.70 5.54 -30.75
N TRP A 226 3.57 6.14 -31.14
CA TRP A 226 3.13 7.47 -30.70
C TRP A 226 1.92 7.44 -29.75
N LEU A 227 1.50 6.26 -29.27
CA LEU A 227 0.46 6.07 -28.25
C LEU A 227 -0.84 6.83 -28.55
N VAL A 228 -1.29 6.75 -29.81
CA VAL A 228 -2.55 7.35 -30.26
C VAL A 228 -3.73 6.67 -29.55
N THR A 229 -4.48 7.43 -28.76
CA THR A 229 -5.64 6.94 -28.03
C THR A 229 -6.79 6.64 -28.99
N ASP A 230 -7.33 5.42 -28.90
CA ASP A 230 -8.50 4.97 -29.66
C ASP A 230 -9.68 4.73 -28.71
N MET A 231 -10.66 5.63 -28.73
CA MET A 231 -11.87 5.53 -27.90
C MET A 231 -12.82 4.39 -28.33
N ARG A 232 -12.56 3.72 -29.46
CA ARG A 232 -13.28 2.51 -29.92
C ARG A 232 -12.57 1.20 -29.61
N ARG A 233 -11.41 1.26 -28.95
CA ARG A 233 -10.70 0.05 -28.50
C ARG A 233 -11.53 -0.69 -27.44
N SER A 234 -11.92 -1.92 -27.77
CA SER A 234 -12.67 -2.83 -26.89
C SER A 234 -11.77 -3.69 -26.01
N GLU A 235 -10.53 -3.95 -26.44
CA GLU A 235 -9.63 -4.94 -25.84
C GLU A 235 -8.40 -4.28 -25.19
N THR A 236 -7.97 -4.83 -24.06
CA THR A 236 -6.77 -4.40 -23.31
C THR A 236 -5.48 -4.93 -23.97
N ILE A 237 -4.32 -4.39 -23.59
CA ILE A 237 -3.01 -4.96 -23.96
C ILE A 237 -2.90 -6.45 -23.62
N PHE A 238 -3.48 -6.91 -22.51
CA PHE A 238 -3.41 -8.30 -22.04
C PHE A 238 -4.31 -9.25 -22.84
N GLU A 239 -5.42 -8.74 -23.36
CA GLU A 239 -6.34 -9.50 -24.22
C GLU A 239 -5.81 -9.58 -25.67
N LEU A 240 -5.16 -8.51 -26.14
CA LEU A 240 -4.54 -8.44 -27.47
C LEU A 240 -3.23 -9.23 -27.56
N ASP A 241 -2.42 -9.23 -26.50
CA ASP A 241 -1.20 -10.04 -26.38
C ASP A 241 -1.03 -10.56 -24.94
N PRO A 242 -1.41 -11.81 -24.65
CA PRO A 242 -1.24 -12.41 -23.32
C PRO A 242 0.20 -12.50 -22.82
N SER A 243 1.23 -12.34 -23.66
CA SER A 243 2.63 -12.31 -23.19
C SER A 243 2.96 -11.04 -22.40
N VAL A 244 2.15 -9.98 -22.56
CA VAL A 244 2.26 -8.72 -21.82
C VAL A 244 2.09 -8.94 -20.31
N GLN A 245 1.25 -9.89 -19.88
CA GLN A 245 1.09 -10.20 -18.46
C GLN A 245 2.41 -10.70 -17.84
N ASN A 246 3.06 -11.68 -18.48
CA ASN A 246 4.36 -12.20 -18.05
C ASN A 246 5.41 -11.08 -18.01
N ALA A 247 5.41 -10.18 -19.01
CA ALA A 247 6.35 -9.06 -19.06
C ALA A 247 6.13 -8.03 -17.93
N VAL A 248 4.89 -7.84 -17.45
CA VAL A 248 4.59 -7.05 -16.26
C VAL A 248 5.06 -7.76 -15.00
N ASP A 249 4.85 -9.07 -14.88
CA ASP A 249 5.29 -9.86 -13.72
C ASP A 249 6.83 -9.93 -13.61
N ASP A 250 7.53 -10.18 -14.73
CA ASP A 250 8.99 -10.09 -14.85
C ASP A 250 9.50 -8.67 -14.53
N GLY A 251 8.75 -7.64 -14.94
CA GLY A 251 9.04 -6.23 -14.64
C GLY A 251 8.91 -5.91 -13.15
N ILE A 252 7.88 -6.44 -12.48
CA ILE A 252 7.69 -6.30 -11.03
C ILE A 252 8.80 -7.02 -10.26
N GLU A 253 9.24 -8.20 -10.72
CA GLU A 253 10.31 -8.96 -10.06
C GLU A 253 11.71 -8.34 -10.24
N SER A 254 11.93 -7.58 -11.31
CA SER A 254 13.23 -6.94 -11.61
C SER A 254 13.33 -5.48 -11.15
N GLU A 255 12.29 -4.67 -11.33
CA GLU A 255 12.29 -3.24 -11.00
C GLU A 255 11.55 -2.91 -9.69
N GLY A 256 10.68 -3.81 -9.24
CA GLY A 256 9.79 -3.60 -8.10
C GLY A 256 8.56 -2.74 -8.43
N SER A 257 7.70 -2.62 -7.43
CA SER A 257 6.40 -1.95 -7.47
C SER A 257 6.47 -0.51 -6.97
N ASN A 258 5.72 0.38 -7.62
CA ASN A 258 5.46 1.74 -7.15
C ASN A 258 4.31 1.82 -6.12
N LEU A 259 3.47 0.79 -6.00
CA LEU A 259 2.34 0.77 -5.07
C LEU A 259 2.85 0.76 -3.61
N SER A 260 2.76 1.89 -2.92
CA SER A 260 3.17 2.01 -1.51
C SER A 260 2.18 1.40 -0.52
N GLY A 261 0.94 1.18 -0.94
CA GLY A 261 -0.11 0.63 -0.10
C GLY A 261 -1.49 0.65 -0.77
N VAL A 262 -2.47 0.05 -0.11
CA VAL A 262 -3.87 -0.03 -0.57
C VAL A 262 -4.85 0.19 0.58
N SER A 263 -6.03 0.72 0.27
CA SER A 263 -7.17 0.71 1.18
C SER A 263 -8.00 -0.54 0.93
N ALA A 264 -8.15 -1.40 1.94
CA ALA A 264 -8.83 -2.70 1.82
C ALA A 264 -9.55 -3.08 3.13
N ARG A 265 -10.16 -4.27 3.19
CA ARG A 265 -10.72 -4.80 4.44
C ARG A 265 -9.67 -5.65 5.15
N CYS A 266 -8.95 -5.01 6.07
CA CYS A 266 -7.97 -5.65 6.94
C CYS A 266 -8.17 -5.27 8.41
N THR A 267 -7.80 -6.20 9.29
CA THR A 267 -7.75 -6.06 10.75
C THR A 267 -6.53 -6.79 11.29
N TRP A 268 -6.06 -6.41 12.47
CA TRP A 268 -5.03 -7.15 13.21
C TRP A 268 -5.46 -7.30 14.66
N GLN A 269 -4.95 -8.34 15.33
CA GLN A 269 -5.14 -8.58 16.76
C GLN A 269 -3.82 -9.05 17.38
N GLU A 270 -3.48 -8.52 18.55
CA GLU A 270 -2.45 -9.09 19.43
C GLU A 270 -2.92 -10.49 19.85
N ARG A 271 -2.15 -11.55 19.53
CA ARG A 271 -2.54 -12.94 19.83
C ARG A 271 -2.15 -13.30 21.26
N LYS A 272 -2.76 -12.63 22.23
CA LYS A 272 -2.61 -12.98 23.64
C LYS A 272 -3.01 -14.44 23.88
N LEU A 273 -2.09 -15.23 24.44
CA LEU A 273 -2.45 -16.44 25.17
C LEU A 273 -3.43 -16.03 26.29
N SER A 274 -4.55 -16.73 26.38
CA SER A 274 -5.80 -16.11 26.82
C SER A 274 -5.94 -16.04 28.33
N HIS A 275 -6.17 -14.83 28.87
CA HIS A 275 -6.84 -14.71 30.17
C HIS A 275 -8.20 -15.43 30.12
N PRO A 276 -8.51 -16.30 31.10
CA PRO A 276 -9.88 -16.75 31.32
C PRO A 276 -10.77 -15.57 31.72
N VAL A 277 -12.04 -15.60 31.30
CA VAL A 277 -13.09 -14.86 32.00
C VAL A 277 -13.35 -15.60 33.31
N GLU A 278 -13.36 -14.89 34.45
CA GLU A 278 -13.77 -15.48 35.72
C GLU A 278 -15.27 -15.80 35.71
N ASP A 279 -15.61 -17.08 35.89
CA ASP A 279 -16.98 -17.53 36.14
C ASP A 279 -17.47 -16.98 37.48
N SER A 280 -18.11 -15.81 37.44
CA SER A 280 -18.88 -15.24 38.54
C SER A 280 -20.37 -15.41 38.24
N GLU A 281 -21.03 -16.31 38.96
CA GLU A 281 -22.46 -16.66 38.82
C GLU A 281 -23.41 -15.54 39.32
N GLU A 282 -23.21 -14.29 38.89
CA GLU A 282 -24.04 -13.15 39.33
C GLU A 282 -24.32 -12.09 38.23
N ALA A 283 -24.47 -12.54 36.96
CA ALA A 283 -24.68 -11.65 35.81
C ALA A 283 -25.93 -11.96 34.92
N GLU A 284 -26.76 -12.96 35.23
CA GLU A 284 -28.00 -13.27 34.48
C GLU A 284 -29.22 -12.44 34.90
N LEU A 285 -29.09 -11.13 35.19
CA LEU A 285 -30.26 -10.30 35.52
C LEU A 285 -30.21 -8.80 35.18
N GLU A 286 -29.42 -8.35 34.20
CA GLU A 286 -29.71 -7.03 33.57
C GLU A 286 -29.26 -6.90 32.10
N ARG A 287 -30.21 -7.14 31.17
CA ARG A 287 -30.13 -6.66 29.76
C ARG A 287 -31.34 -5.79 29.42
N GLY A 288 -31.51 -4.71 30.19
CA GLY A 288 -32.41 -3.62 29.83
C GLY A 288 -31.85 -2.84 28.64
N PHE A 289 -32.64 -2.66 27.58
CA PHE A 289 -32.29 -1.71 26.52
C PHE A 289 -32.25 -0.29 27.10
N ALA A 290 -31.09 0.37 27.03
CA ALA A 290 -30.95 1.77 27.41
C ALA A 290 -31.82 2.67 26.51
N GLN A 291 -32.98 3.10 27.03
CA GLN A 291 -33.81 4.09 26.35
C GLN A 291 -33.17 5.48 26.48
N ILE A 292 -32.75 6.04 25.34
CA ILE A 292 -32.32 7.44 25.22
C ILE A 292 -33.40 8.33 25.83
N SER A 293 -33.02 9.27 26.71
CA SER A 293 -34.01 10.11 27.38
C SER A 293 -34.71 11.04 26.41
N VAL A 294 -35.94 11.45 26.76
CA VAL A 294 -36.73 12.38 25.94
C VAL A 294 -35.98 13.71 25.75
N GLN A 295 -35.20 14.14 26.75
CA GLN A 295 -34.42 15.38 26.71
C GLN A 295 -33.24 15.30 25.72
N GLU A 296 -32.50 14.18 25.69
CA GLU A 296 -31.44 13.95 24.69
C GLU A 296 -32.02 13.88 23.27
N SER A 297 -33.18 13.23 23.09
CA SER A 297 -33.87 13.19 21.79
C SER A 297 -34.27 14.58 21.29
N GLU A 298 -34.68 15.50 22.17
CA GLU A 298 -34.98 16.88 21.80
C GLU A 298 -33.72 17.72 21.54
N GLN A 299 -32.64 17.55 22.30
CA GLN A 299 -31.36 18.22 22.02
C GLN A 299 -30.80 17.83 20.65
N ILE A 300 -30.80 16.53 20.31
CA ILE A 300 -30.36 16.04 18.99
C ILE A 300 -31.21 16.65 17.86
N LYS A 301 -32.55 16.69 18.03
CA LYS A 301 -33.47 17.33 17.07
C LYS A 301 -33.27 18.84 16.95
N ALA A 302 -32.93 19.53 18.04
CA ALA A 302 -32.66 20.97 18.04
C ALA A 302 -31.37 21.28 17.26
N THR A 303 -30.31 20.52 17.47
CA THR A 303 -29.02 20.67 16.76
C THR A 303 -29.18 20.39 15.26
N LEU A 304 -29.86 19.30 14.88
CA LEU A 304 -30.11 18.96 13.47
C LEU A 304 -30.97 20.01 12.75
N LYS A 305 -31.96 20.62 13.42
CA LYS A 305 -32.71 21.75 12.84
C LYS A 305 -31.88 23.02 12.66
N LYS A 306 -30.82 23.22 13.44
CA LYS A 306 -29.99 24.43 13.39
C LYS A 306 -28.97 24.41 12.25
N GLY A 307 -28.49 23.23 11.84
CA GLY A 307 -27.53 23.08 10.74
C GLY A 307 -28.11 23.24 9.32
N LEU A 308 -29.43 23.15 9.16
CA LEU A 308 -30.09 23.06 7.84
C LEU A 308 -30.55 24.40 7.23
N LEU A 309 -30.27 25.55 7.87
CA LEU A 309 -30.66 26.88 7.41
C LEU A 309 -29.51 27.89 7.56
N GLY A 310 -28.39 27.65 6.86
CA GLY A 310 -27.13 28.39 7.03
C GLY A 310 -26.42 28.84 5.74
N ALA A 311 -27.09 28.88 4.59
CA ALA A 311 -26.44 29.24 3.33
C ALA A 311 -26.05 30.74 3.26
N LYS A 312 -24.75 31.03 3.10
CA LYS A 312 -24.27 32.31 2.55
C LYS A 312 -22.86 32.25 1.97
N SER A 313 -22.65 33.06 0.94
CA SER A 313 -21.43 33.20 0.13
C SER A 313 -20.31 33.98 0.83
N VAL A 314 -19.05 33.66 0.51
CA VAL A 314 -17.89 34.52 0.81
C VAL A 314 -17.11 34.82 -0.46
N LEU A 315 -17.10 36.09 -0.86
CA LEU A 315 -16.05 36.71 -1.68
C LEU A 315 -15.23 37.62 -0.74
N PRO A 316 -13.91 37.77 -0.94
CA PRO A 316 -13.08 38.64 -0.11
C PRO A 316 -13.35 40.14 -0.41
N PRO A 317 -13.44 41.01 0.62
CA PRO A 317 -13.67 42.44 0.44
C PRO A 317 -12.38 43.24 0.15
N ILE A 318 -12.54 44.34 -0.59
CA ILE A 318 -11.47 45.27 -0.98
C ILE A 318 -10.96 46.06 0.24
N ARG A 319 -9.63 46.23 0.37
CA ARG A 319 -9.02 47.10 1.39
C ARG A 319 -9.02 48.57 0.95
N SER A 320 -9.61 49.45 1.76
CA SER A 320 -9.47 50.91 1.63
C SER A 320 -8.33 51.47 2.49
N SER A 321 -7.80 52.62 2.10
CA SER A 321 -6.55 53.24 2.61
C SER A 321 -6.67 54.00 3.96
N SER A 322 -5.51 54.51 4.42
CA SER A 322 -5.26 55.47 5.53
C SER A 322 -5.10 54.88 6.95
N SER A 323 -4.17 55.35 7.80
CA SER A 323 -3.01 56.25 7.57
C SER A 323 -2.04 56.29 8.78
N ASN A 324 -0.74 56.55 8.50
CA ASN A 324 0.27 57.12 9.42
C ASN A 324 0.72 56.25 10.63
N SER A 325 1.95 56.35 11.15
CA SER A 325 3.12 57.18 10.77
C SER A 325 4.45 56.64 11.34
N ASN A 326 5.58 56.89 10.63
CA ASN A 326 6.94 57.21 11.13
C ASN A 326 7.66 56.25 12.14
N SER A 327 8.99 56.00 12.05
CA SER A 327 9.98 56.41 11.04
C SER A 327 11.39 55.79 11.23
N ARG A 328 12.09 55.55 10.08
CA ARG A 328 13.53 55.84 9.79
C ARG A 328 14.70 55.01 10.41
N TYR A 329 15.54 54.53 9.47
CA TYR A 329 17.03 54.54 9.44
C TYR A 329 17.82 53.62 10.40
N HIS A 330 18.99 53.02 10.05
CA HIS A 330 19.81 52.91 8.81
C HIS A 330 20.48 51.50 8.79
N ASN A 331 20.80 50.86 7.65
CA ASN A 331 22.11 50.85 6.92
C ASN A 331 23.38 50.92 7.83
N ILE A 332 24.52 50.25 7.64
CA ILE A 332 25.17 49.47 6.53
C ILE A 332 26.43 48.74 7.14
N SER A 333 27.19 47.75 6.63
CA SER A 333 27.27 46.88 5.43
C SER A 333 28.31 45.74 5.68
N SER A 334 28.27 44.62 4.91
CA SER A 334 29.39 43.68 4.55
C SER A 334 30.17 42.92 5.66
N GLY A 335 30.64 41.67 5.45
CA GLY A 335 30.53 40.73 4.32
C GLY A 335 31.70 39.72 4.30
N VAL A 336 31.63 38.68 3.44
CA VAL A 336 32.66 37.61 3.19
C VAL A 336 32.79 36.62 4.38
N ASP A 337 32.74 35.29 4.24
CA ASP A 337 32.61 34.35 3.10
C ASP A 337 31.66 33.18 3.51
N GLN A 338 31.50 31.97 2.90
CA GLN A 338 32.17 31.19 1.84
C GLN A 338 31.15 30.20 1.18
N ASN A 339 31.58 29.30 0.29
CA ASN A 339 30.75 28.27 -0.37
C ASN A 339 31.05 26.84 0.14
N GLU A 340 30.05 25.93 0.11
CA GLU A 340 29.96 24.84 -0.91
C GLU A 340 28.67 23.99 -0.76
N ASP A 341 28.31 23.26 -1.82
CA ASP A 341 27.06 22.51 -1.97
C ASP A 341 27.03 21.16 -1.23
N THR A 342 25.82 20.67 -0.90
CA THR A 342 25.48 19.25 -1.14
C THR A 342 23.97 19.00 -1.20
N THR A 343 23.53 18.26 -2.21
CA THR A 343 22.13 17.88 -2.40
C THR A 343 21.72 16.72 -1.49
N SER A 344 20.63 16.84 -0.75
CA SER A 344 19.85 15.67 -0.28
C SER A 344 18.35 15.97 -0.25
N ARG A 345 17.55 15.10 -0.87
CA ARG A 345 16.08 15.19 -0.82
C ARG A 345 15.59 14.59 0.49
N LYS A 346 15.37 15.42 1.52
CA LYS A 346 14.65 14.99 2.72
C LYS A 346 13.16 14.87 2.43
N ALA A 347 12.65 13.65 2.40
CA ALA A 347 11.24 13.41 2.69
C ALA A 347 11.06 13.44 4.22
N SER A 348 10.29 14.40 4.73
CA SER A 348 9.78 14.43 6.11
C SER A 348 8.40 15.06 6.11
N TYR A 349 7.41 14.35 6.68
CA TYR A 349 6.03 14.83 6.76
C TYR A 349 5.81 15.62 8.07
N ASP A 350 6.43 16.80 8.17
CA ASP A 350 6.27 17.72 9.31
C ASP A 350 5.16 18.76 9.05
N SER A 351 3.90 18.35 9.26
CA SER A 351 2.75 19.25 9.13
C SER A 351 2.53 20.10 10.40
N ASN A 352 3.12 21.30 10.43
CA ASN A 352 2.92 22.27 11.52
C ASN A 352 1.45 22.71 11.64
N ILE A 353 0.80 22.39 12.76
CA ILE A 353 -0.50 22.94 13.14
C ILE A 353 -0.28 24.21 13.97
N ASN A 354 -0.73 25.36 13.48
CA ASN A 354 -0.75 26.62 14.24
C ASN A 354 -2.09 27.34 14.05
N GLY A 355 -2.93 27.28 15.07
CA GLY A 355 -4.22 27.97 15.18
C GLY A 355 -4.74 27.87 16.61
N GLU A 356 -4.96 29.01 17.26
CA GLU A 356 -5.29 29.06 18.69
C GLU A 356 -6.78 28.79 18.98
N MET A 357 -7.05 28.30 20.20
CA MET A 357 -8.35 28.08 20.88
C MET A 357 -8.98 26.66 20.79
N PRO A 358 -9.55 26.16 21.91
CA PRO A 358 -9.13 26.29 23.31
C PRO A 358 -8.75 24.92 23.90
N THR A 359 -8.20 24.90 25.12
CA THR A 359 -7.80 23.65 25.81
C THR A 359 -9.00 22.75 26.11
N LEU A 360 -9.18 21.72 25.30
CA LEU A 360 -9.82 20.45 25.67
C LEU A 360 -8.72 19.40 25.89
N GLU A 361 -9.06 18.36 26.66
CA GLU A 361 -8.07 17.43 27.21
C GLU A 361 -7.32 16.69 26.11
N ALA A 362 -5.99 16.64 26.24
CA ALA A 362 -5.16 15.90 25.31
C ALA A 362 -5.44 14.39 25.47
N PRO A 363 -5.77 13.66 24.39
CA PRO A 363 -5.74 12.20 24.45
C PRO A 363 -4.32 11.75 24.80
N GLU A 364 -4.21 10.61 25.45
CA GLU A 364 -2.94 10.06 25.92
C GLU A 364 -1.93 9.99 24.76
N LEU A 365 -0.68 10.36 25.03
CA LEU A 365 0.42 10.19 24.08
C LEU A 365 0.51 8.69 23.75
N LEU A 366 0.03 8.32 22.57
CA LEU A 366 -0.05 6.92 22.13
C LEU A 366 1.33 6.28 22.22
N GLN A 367 1.53 5.46 23.24
CA GLN A 367 2.80 4.80 23.46
C GLN A 367 2.92 3.65 22.46
N THR A 368 4.05 3.59 21.74
CA THR A 368 4.35 2.42 20.89
C THR A 368 4.47 1.19 21.78
N LYS A 369 3.64 0.19 21.50
CA LYS A 369 3.64 -1.11 22.18
C LYS A 369 4.29 -2.16 21.28
N PHE A 370 5.33 -2.82 21.78
CA PHE A 370 5.89 -4.02 21.17
C PHE A 370 4.99 -5.24 21.42
N LEU A 371 4.94 -6.17 20.47
CA LEU A 371 4.06 -7.33 20.48
C LEU A 371 4.87 -8.60 20.19
N GLU A 372 4.70 -9.66 20.98
CA GLU A 372 5.33 -10.96 20.72
C GLU A 372 4.69 -11.68 19.53
N SER A 373 3.36 -11.59 19.39
CA SER A 373 2.63 -12.30 18.34
C SER A 373 1.38 -11.53 17.86
N VAL A 374 1.10 -11.67 16.56
CA VAL A 374 0.02 -10.93 15.88
C VAL A 374 -0.73 -11.84 14.91
N HIS A 375 -2.06 -11.79 14.99
CA HIS A 375 -2.97 -12.38 14.01
C HIS A 375 -3.37 -11.29 12.99
N LEU A 376 -2.92 -11.42 11.74
CA LEU A 376 -3.33 -10.56 10.63
C LEU A 376 -4.55 -11.15 9.90
N GLN A 377 -5.55 -10.30 9.61
CA GLN A 377 -6.79 -10.71 8.94
C GLN A 377 -7.02 -9.84 7.71
N PHE A 378 -7.24 -10.51 6.57
CA PHE A 378 -7.41 -9.88 5.26
C PHE A 378 -8.63 -10.44 4.55
N ASN A 379 -9.36 -9.61 3.81
CA ASN A 379 -10.28 -10.11 2.80
C ASN A 379 -9.52 -10.67 1.59
N LEU A 380 -10.22 -11.39 0.70
CA LEU A 380 -9.61 -12.01 -0.48
C LEU A 380 -8.82 -11.00 -1.33
N GLU A 381 -9.37 -9.81 -1.56
CA GLU A 381 -8.73 -8.73 -2.34
C GLU A 381 -7.37 -8.32 -1.75
N ALA A 382 -7.31 -8.03 -0.44
CA ALA A 382 -6.05 -7.75 0.24
C ALA A 382 -5.09 -8.96 0.24
N GLY A 383 -5.63 -10.17 0.43
CA GLY A 383 -4.86 -11.42 0.36
C GLY A 383 -4.19 -11.63 -1.00
N THR A 384 -4.87 -11.31 -2.11
CA THR A 384 -4.29 -11.38 -3.46
C THR A 384 -3.20 -10.33 -3.73
N ILE A 385 -3.09 -9.29 -2.88
CA ILE A 385 -2.08 -8.23 -3.00
C ILE A 385 -0.83 -8.53 -2.14
N LEU A 386 -0.90 -9.47 -1.18
CA LEU A 386 0.27 -9.87 -0.39
C LEU A 386 1.49 -10.33 -1.23
N PRO A 387 1.35 -11.12 -2.31
CA PRO A 387 2.49 -11.47 -3.17
C PRO A 387 3.17 -10.25 -3.81
N LEU A 388 2.39 -9.23 -4.20
CA LEU A 388 2.91 -7.97 -4.74
C LEU A 388 3.64 -7.14 -3.68
N ALA A 389 3.09 -7.09 -2.46
CA ALA A 389 3.74 -6.44 -1.32
C ALA A 389 5.07 -7.12 -0.95
N LEU A 390 5.09 -8.45 -0.89
CA LEU A 390 6.28 -9.22 -0.53
C LEU A 390 7.36 -9.17 -1.63
N ARG A 391 7.02 -9.57 -2.87
CA ARG A 391 7.96 -9.63 -3.99
C ARG A 391 8.29 -8.24 -4.52
N GLY A 392 7.27 -7.47 -4.93
CA GLY A 392 7.47 -6.19 -5.59
C GLY A 392 7.89 -5.03 -4.67
N ARG A 393 7.69 -5.11 -3.35
CA ARG A 393 8.07 -4.02 -2.43
C ARG A 393 9.16 -4.43 -1.46
N LEU A 394 8.92 -5.45 -0.65
CA LEU A 394 9.81 -5.78 0.46
C LEU A 394 11.18 -6.28 -0.03
N LYS A 395 11.25 -7.17 -1.04
CA LYS A 395 12.52 -7.58 -1.67
C LYS A 395 13.29 -6.44 -2.35
N HIS A 396 12.63 -5.35 -2.73
CA HIS A 396 13.27 -4.13 -3.28
C HIS A 396 13.58 -3.09 -2.19
N GLY A 397 13.53 -3.48 -0.91
CA GLY A 397 13.83 -2.64 0.24
C GLY A 397 12.78 -1.57 0.54
N ARG A 398 11.53 -1.75 0.10
CA ARG A 398 10.43 -0.77 0.20
C ARG A 398 9.33 -1.30 1.13
N HIS A 399 8.73 -0.42 1.95
CA HIS A 399 7.55 -0.78 2.76
C HIS A 399 6.29 -0.99 1.91
N PHE A 400 5.27 -1.61 2.49
CA PHE A 400 3.90 -1.66 1.95
C PHE A 400 2.84 -1.51 3.05
N THR A 401 1.81 -0.68 2.86
CA THR A 401 0.76 -0.43 3.86
C THR A 401 -0.63 -0.85 3.40
N PHE A 402 -1.28 -1.74 4.15
CA PHE A 402 -2.73 -1.95 4.09
C PHE A 402 -3.42 -1.00 5.07
N LYS A 403 -4.33 -0.15 4.59
CA LYS A 403 -5.19 0.68 5.43
C LYS A 403 -6.62 0.14 5.41
N SER A 404 -7.26 0.06 6.57
CA SER A 404 -8.63 -0.46 6.68
C SER A 404 -9.65 0.56 6.16
N VAL A 405 -10.66 0.07 5.42
CA VAL A 405 -11.80 0.88 4.96
C VAL A 405 -12.97 0.96 5.94
N ILE A 406 -12.84 0.33 7.12
CA ILE A 406 -13.89 0.23 8.15
C ILE A 406 -13.54 1.02 9.43
N GLY A 407 -12.28 1.41 9.61
CA GLY A 407 -11.80 2.21 10.75
C GLY A 407 -10.32 2.55 10.63
N ASP A 408 -9.73 3.15 11.66
CA ASP A 408 -8.38 3.73 11.62
C ASP A 408 -7.21 2.72 11.66
N VAL A 409 -7.50 1.42 11.50
CA VAL A 409 -6.50 0.35 11.49
C VAL A 409 -5.61 0.45 10.25
N ALA A 410 -4.30 0.38 10.45
CA ALA A 410 -3.30 0.26 9.40
C ALA A 410 -2.29 -0.84 9.75
N ILE A 411 -1.81 -1.56 8.72
CA ILE A 411 -0.83 -2.64 8.81
C ILE A 411 0.26 -2.34 7.79
N THR A 412 1.46 -2.03 8.25
CA THR A 412 2.61 -1.76 7.37
C THR A 412 3.64 -2.88 7.47
N LEU A 413 3.91 -3.53 6.34
CA LEU A 413 5.00 -4.48 6.16
C LEU A 413 6.29 -3.71 5.85
N VAL A 414 7.38 -4.03 6.56
CA VAL A 414 8.65 -3.31 6.56
C VAL A 414 9.80 -4.32 6.34
N PRO A 415 10.67 -4.12 5.34
CA PRO A 415 11.92 -4.88 5.22
C PRO A 415 13.04 -4.22 6.03
N VAL A 416 14.07 -5.00 6.40
CA VAL A 416 15.21 -4.59 7.25
C VAL A 416 15.95 -3.32 6.77
N SER A 417 15.83 -2.96 5.49
CA SER A 417 16.45 -1.76 4.90
C SER A 417 15.72 -0.43 5.14
N VAL A 418 14.51 -0.43 5.68
CA VAL A 418 13.69 0.80 5.82
C VAL A 418 13.97 1.52 7.14
N SER A 419 14.53 2.73 7.05
CA SER A 419 14.73 3.63 8.19
C SER A 419 13.45 4.39 8.58
N GLY A 420 13.31 4.73 9.86
CA GLY A 420 12.16 5.49 10.39
C GLY A 420 10.95 4.62 10.76
N ALA A 421 11.09 3.29 10.66
CA ALA A 421 10.19 2.35 11.30
C ALA A 421 10.32 2.40 12.84
N PHE A 422 9.29 1.93 13.54
CA PHE A 422 9.29 1.73 15.01
C PHE A 422 9.29 0.25 15.40
N VAL A 423 9.78 -0.61 14.49
CA VAL A 423 10.12 -2.02 14.68
C VAL A 423 11.61 -2.21 14.37
N ASP A 424 12.24 -3.18 15.02
CA ASP A 424 13.64 -3.54 14.82
C ASP A 424 13.85 -5.06 14.90
N ALA A 425 15.09 -5.53 14.83
CA ALA A 425 15.41 -6.96 14.79
C ALA A 425 15.24 -7.68 16.14
N GLU A 426 15.13 -6.93 17.25
CA GLU A 426 14.79 -7.46 18.58
C GLU A 426 13.27 -7.41 18.79
N HIS A 427 12.59 -6.41 18.22
CA HIS A 427 11.16 -6.17 18.34
C HIS A 427 10.49 -6.08 16.96
N PRO A 428 10.28 -7.23 16.27
CA PRO A 428 9.80 -7.24 14.89
C PRO A 428 8.34 -6.80 14.72
N PHE A 429 7.52 -6.83 15.78
CA PHE A 429 6.12 -6.40 15.72
C PHE A 429 5.85 -5.30 16.75
N ALA A 430 5.27 -4.19 16.30
CA ALA A 430 4.93 -3.07 17.18
C ALA A 430 3.71 -2.31 16.67
N ALA A 431 2.90 -1.78 17.59
CA ALA A 431 1.71 -0.99 17.28
C ALA A 431 1.77 0.38 17.97
N HIS A 432 1.45 1.43 17.21
CA HIS A 432 1.29 2.80 17.68
C HIS A 432 -0.20 3.17 17.57
N GLY A 433 -0.95 2.91 18.65
CA GLY A 433 -2.41 2.91 18.59
C GLY A 433 -2.93 1.86 17.59
N PRO A 434 -3.82 2.20 16.64
CA PRO A 434 -4.36 1.25 15.66
C PRO A 434 -3.40 0.92 14.50
N TRP A 435 -2.25 1.60 14.40
CA TRP A 435 -1.27 1.38 13.34
C TRP A 435 -0.19 0.38 13.76
N LEU A 436 -0.21 -0.80 13.14
CA LEU A 436 0.77 -1.87 13.29
C LEU A 436 1.89 -1.75 12.25
N GLN A 437 3.13 -1.99 12.67
CA GLN A 437 4.26 -2.31 11.80
C GLN A 437 4.72 -3.75 12.06
N LEU A 438 5.12 -4.45 11.00
CA LEU A 438 5.81 -5.74 11.07
C LEU A 438 7.11 -5.66 10.26
N LEU A 439 8.24 -5.97 10.90
CA LEU A 439 9.50 -6.23 10.26
C LEU A 439 9.50 -7.66 9.72
N LEU A 440 9.95 -7.84 8.47
CA LEU A 440 10.14 -9.16 7.85
C LEU A 440 11.56 -9.22 7.27
N THR A 441 12.26 -10.33 7.50
CA THR A 441 13.55 -10.61 6.86
C THR A 441 13.35 -11.21 5.47
N ASP A 442 14.39 -11.22 4.63
CA ASP A 442 14.34 -11.83 3.30
C ASP A 442 13.92 -13.32 3.35
N ASN A 443 14.30 -14.03 4.42
CA ASN A 443 13.91 -15.42 4.64
C ASN A 443 12.41 -15.57 4.97
N ASP A 444 11.86 -14.66 5.76
CA ASP A 444 10.41 -14.64 6.06
C ASP A 444 9.60 -14.27 4.82
N ILE A 445 10.11 -13.31 4.02
CA ILE A 445 9.52 -12.89 2.75
C ILE A 445 9.46 -14.07 1.76
N ASP A 446 10.54 -14.87 1.66
CA ASP A 446 10.55 -16.07 0.82
C ASP A 446 9.60 -17.15 1.32
N HIS A 447 9.59 -17.47 2.62
CA HIS A 447 8.62 -18.42 3.19
C HIS A 447 7.16 -17.98 2.96
N MET A 448 6.84 -16.71 3.22
CA MET A 448 5.49 -16.18 2.98
C MET A 448 5.10 -16.23 1.50
N LEU A 449 6.05 -16.02 0.58
CA LEU A 449 5.80 -16.15 -0.85
C LEU A 449 5.51 -17.61 -1.26
N ASP A 450 6.23 -18.60 -0.72
CA ASP A 450 5.96 -20.02 -0.94
C ASP A 450 4.55 -20.41 -0.47
N ASP A 451 4.16 -20.03 0.74
CA ASP A 451 2.82 -20.25 1.30
C ASP A 451 1.72 -19.65 0.41
N LEU A 452 1.96 -18.45 -0.13
CA LEU A 452 1.00 -17.76 -0.99
C LEU A 452 0.92 -18.34 -2.41
N LEU A 453 1.95 -19.02 -2.94
CA LEU A 453 1.85 -19.79 -4.19
C LEU A 453 0.80 -20.91 -4.08
N ALA A 454 0.60 -21.48 -2.89
CA ALA A 454 -0.49 -22.43 -2.64
C ALA A 454 -1.89 -21.77 -2.68
N MET A 455 -2.03 -20.45 -2.88
CA MET A 455 -3.31 -19.79 -3.21
C MET A 455 -3.58 -19.72 -4.72
N THR A 456 -2.55 -19.47 -5.54
CA THR A 456 -2.73 -19.25 -6.98
C THR A 456 -2.95 -20.53 -7.77
N MET A 457 -2.54 -21.68 -7.24
CA MET A 457 -2.67 -22.99 -7.90
C MET A 457 -4.00 -23.74 -7.65
N ALA A 458 -4.94 -23.16 -6.89
CA ALA A 458 -6.14 -23.86 -6.43
C ALA A 458 -7.44 -23.29 -7.03
N GLU A 459 -7.96 -23.93 -8.09
CA GLU A 459 -9.35 -23.72 -8.52
C GLU A 459 -10.30 -24.15 -7.37
N GLY A 460 -11.14 -23.21 -6.89
CA GLY A 460 -12.06 -23.47 -5.79
C GLY A 460 -11.50 -23.18 -4.39
N LEU A 461 -10.88 -22.00 -4.19
CA LEU A 461 -10.49 -21.48 -2.88
C LEU A 461 -11.66 -21.52 -1.88
N ALA A 462 -11.55 -22.40 -0.89
CA ALA A 462 -12.43 -22.43 0.28
C ALA A 462 -11.91 -21.46 1.36
N PHE A 463 -12.83 -20.85 2.11
CA PHE A 463 -12.53 -19.86 3.16
C PHE A 463 -13.16 -20.28 4.50
N PRO A 464 -12.53 -19.98 5.65
CA PRO A 464 -11.25 -19.28 5.79
C PRO A 464 -10.04 -20.15 5.40
N LYS A 465 -8.95 -19.50 4.95
CA LYS A 465 -7.64 -20.14 4.78
C LYS A 465 -6.69 -19.58 5.84
N THR A 466 -6.00 -20.46 6.55
CA THR A 466 -5.00 -20.12 7.58
C THR A 466 -3.64 -20.67 7.16
N PHE A 467 -2.58 -19.97 7.53
CA PHE A 467 -1.19 -20.41 7.37
C PHE A 467 -0.56 -20.52 8.76
N GLU A 468 -0.03 -21.69 9.10
CA GLU A 468 0.59 -22.01 10.39
C GLU A 468 1.55 -23.18 10.14
N CYS A 469 2.79 -23.07 10.62
CA CYS A 469 3.88 -24.01 10.30
C CYS A 469 4.34 -24.85 11.50
N HIS A 470 4.10 -24.39 12.73
CA HIS A 470 4.69 -24.98 13.95
C HIS A 470 4.38 -26.49 14.07
N GLY A 471 3.11 -26.88 13.92
CA GLY A 471 2.69 -28.28 14.03
C GLY A 471 3.32 -29.21 12.98
N THR A 472 3.65 -28.70 11.79
CA THR A 472 4.31 -29.48 10.73
C THR A 472 5.75 -29.79 11.09
N ARG A 473 6.48 -28.81 11.63
CA ARG A 473 7.88 -28.95 12.08
C ARG A 473 8.00 -29.99 13.19
N CYS A 474 7.13 -29.90 14.20
CA CYS A 474 7.01 -30.88 15.29
C CYS A 474 6.64 -32.28 14.78
N ALA A 475 5.75 -32.40 13.79
CA ALA A 475 5.39 -33.69 13.19
C ALA A 475 6.55 -34.31 12.39
N GLY A 476 7.39 -33.48 11.75
CA GLY A 476 8.59 -33.92 11.04
C GLY A 476 9.62 -34.58 11.97
N GLU A 477 9.86 -34.01 13.15
CA GLU A 477 10.83 -34.58 14.10
C GLU A 477 10.44 -35.97 14.59
N VAL A 478 9.13 -36.24 14.70
CA VAL A 478 8.62 -37.57 15.07
C VAL A 478 8.62 -38.52 13.88
N ALA A 479 8.05 -38.10 12.74
CA ALA A 479 7.60 -39.03 11.70
C ALA A 479 8.05 -38.69 10.26
N ALA A 480 9.02 -37.79 10.06
CA ALA A 480 9.59 -37.56 8.73
C ALA A 480 10.15 -38.87 8.17
N LYS A 481 9.52 -39.38 7.11
CA LYS A 481 9.86 -40.62 6.42
C LYS A 481 11.37 -40.68 6.12
N ARG A 482 12.04 -41.80 6.36
CA ARG A 482 13.43 -42.00 5.90
C ARG A 482 13.54 -41.89 4.37
N ASP A 483 14.72 -41.54 3.88
CA ASP A 483 15.04 -41.47 2.44
C ASP A 483 14.01 -40.59 1.70
N ASN A 484 13.86 -39.34 2.15
CA ASN A 484 12.86 -38.38 1.67
C ASN A 484 13.40 -37.31 0.70
N ASP A 485 14.71 -37.23 0.50
CA ASP A 485 15.42 -36.24 -0.34
C ASP A 485 15.15 -34.76 0.01
N VAL A 486 14.51 -34.49 1.14
CA VAL A 486 14.11 -33.15 1.61
C VAL A 486 14.92 -32.71 2.83
N CYS A 487 14.94 -33.51 3.90
CA CYS A 487 15.52 -33.13 5.19
C CYS A 487 16.04 -34.35 5.97
N GLY A 488 16.08 -34.25 7.31
CA GLY A 488 16.35 -35.38 8.19
C GLY A 488 15.25 -36.46 8.17
N VAL A 489 15.48 -37.50 8.97
CA VAL A 489 14.53 -38.58 9.28
C VAL A 489 13.99 -38.36 10.70
N GLY A 490 12.69 -38.61 10.91
CA GLY A 490 12.06 -38.49 12.23
C GLY A 490 12.46 -39.64 13.15
N VAL A 491 12.50 -39.41 14.46
CA VAL A 491 12.96 -40.39 15.47
C VAL A 491 12.16 -41.70 15.42
N ALA A 492 10.89 -41.63 15.02
CA ALA A 492 9.99 -42.76 14.81
C ALA A 492 9.36 -42.70 13.40
N TYR A 493 10.19 -42.67 12.35
CA TYR A 493 9.78 -42.50 10.95
C TYR A 493 8.82 -43.58 10.36
N GLU A 494 8.55 -44.69 11.07
CA GLU A 494 7.51 -45.68 10.69
C GLU A 494 6.19 -45.49 11.48
N SER A 495 6.12 -44.49 12.36
CA SER A 495 4.91 -44.10 13.10
C SER A 495 3.89 -43.35 12.22
N LYS A 496 2.73 -43.02 12.81
CA LYS A 496 1.67 -42.24 12.17
C LYS A 496 1.33 -41.04 13.02
N VAL A 497 1.18 -39.87 12.40
CA VAL A 497 0.79 -38.62 13.08
C VAL A 497 -0.72 -38.41 12.93
N ALA A 498 -1.37 -38.04 14.03
CA ALA A 498 -2.72 -37.49 14.04
C ALA A 498 -2.64 -35.97 14.32
N GLY A 499 -3.08 -35.15 13.37
CA GLY A 499 -3.06 -33.69 13.51
C GLY A 499 -4.33 -33.18 14.21
N ILE A 500 -4.22 -32.79 15.48
CA ILE A 500 -5.34 -32.25 16.28
C ILE A 500 -5.17 -30.73 16.39
N ARG A 501 -5.96 -29.96 15.63
CA ARG A 501 -5.95 -28.47 15.69
C ARG A 501 -6.82 -27.96 16.83
N MET A 502 -6.25 -28.02 18.04
CA MET A 502 -6.85 -27.47 19.25
C MET A 502 -6.64 -25.95 19.36
N LEU A 503 -5.38 -25.51 19.21
CA LEU A 503 -5.01 -24.10 19.17
C LEU A 503 -5.53 -23.43 17.87
N ASP A 504 -5.68 -22.10 17.90
CA ASP A 504 -6.29 -21.30 16.83
C ASP A 504 -7.81 -21.48 16.66
N GLN A 505 -8.51 -21.61 17.79
CA GLN A 505 -9.95 -21.37 17.89
C GLN A 505 -10.20 -19.94 18.44
N PRO A 506 -11.32 -19.27 18.09
CA PRO A 506 -11.63 -17.91 18.59
C PRO A 506 -11.92 -17.84 20.09
N TYR A 507 -12.05 -18.99 20.76
CA TYR A 507 -12.12 -19.15 22.21
C TYR A 507 -11.62 -20.54 22.57
N MET A 508 -10.68 -20.62 23.52
CA MET A 508 -10.28 -21.87 24.17
C MET A 508 -11.24 -22.20 25.31
N THR A 509 -11.50 -23.49 25.54
CA THR A 509 -12.38 -23.97 26.62
C THR A 509 -11.94 -25.37 27.06
N ASP A 510 -12.18 -25.70 28.34
CA ASP A 510 -11.99 -27.02 28.96
C ASP A 510 -12.61 -28.16 28.13
N LEU A 511 -13.71 -27.91 27.40
CA LEU A 511 -14.32 -28.92 26.53
C LEU A 511 -13.55 -29.15 25.22
N ILE A 512 -12.91 -28.13 24.65
CA ILE A 512 -12.06 -28.26 23.44
C ILE A 512 -10.76 -28.98 23.79
N GLU A 513 -10.16 -28.63 24.93
CA GLU A 513 -8.97 -29.27 25.50
C GLU A 513 -9.24 -30.75 25.84
N ALA A 514 -10.32 -31.04 26.57
CA ALA A 514 -10.73 -32.40 26.92
C ALA A 514 -11.02 -33.28 25.68
N ASN A 515 -11.73 -32.74 24.69
CA ASN A 515 -11.99 -33.46 23.44
C ASN A 515 -10.70 -33.72 22.64
N SER A 516 -9.67 -32.88 22.80
CA SER A 516 -8.36 -33.06 22.15
C SER A 516 -7.50 -34.09 22.87
N MET A 517 -7.44 -34.04 24.21
CA MET A 517 -6.70 -35.02 25.03
C MET A 517 -7.37 -36.39 25.10
N GLY A 518 -8.69 -36.46 24.85
CA GLY A 518 -9.48 -37.68 24.74
C GLY A 518 -9.78 -38.13 23.31
N HIS A 519 -9.07 -37.61 22.29
CA HIS A 519 -9.32 -37.94 20.89
C HIS A 519 -8.73 -39.30 20.50
N GLU A 520 -9.58 -40.29 20.20
CA GLU A 520 -9.16 -41.63 19.73
C GLU A 520 -8.11 -42.33 20.64
N PRO A 521 -8.35 -42.44 21.97
CA PRO A 521 -7.36 -42.93 22.95
C PRO A 521 -6.98 -44.40 22.78
N ASN A 522 -7.69 -45.16 21.94
CA ASN A 522 -7.36 -46.55 21.58
C ASN A 522 -6.58 -46.69 20.26
N LEU A 523 -6.33 -45.58 19.56
CA LEU A 523 -5.58 -45.50 18.30
C LEU A 523 -4.32 -44.62 18.43
N ILE A 524 -4.37 -43.55 19.24
CA ILE A 524 -3.22 -42.72 19.58
C ILE A 524 -2.50 -43.32 20.79
N ASP A 525 -1.22 -43.69 20.62
CA ASP A 525 -0.38 -44.18 21.73
C ASP A 525 0.16 -43.04 22.61
N ILE A 526 0.61 -41.95 21.96
CA ILE A 526 1.28 -40.81 22.60
C ILE A 526 0.63 -39.51 22.14
N TYR A 527 0.13 -38.72 23.09
CA TYR A 527 -0.18 -37.30 22.87
C TYR A 527 1.05 -36.49 23.23
N SER A 528 1.42 -35.51 22.41
CA SER A 528 2.57 -34.65 22.67
C SER A 528 2.20 -33.19 22.39
N ALA A 529 2.20 -32.39 23.45
CA ALA A 529 1.76 -31.00 23.49
C ALA A 529 2.95 -30.05 23.72
N SER A 530 2.77 -28.82 23.26
CA SER A 530 3.78 -27.75 23.30
C SER A 530 3.04 -26.40 23.43
N TRP A 531 2.28 -26.29 24.52
CA TRP A 531 1.45 -25.15 24.91
C TRP A 531 1.10 -25.28 26.39
N GLY A 532 0.92 -24.17 27.09
CA GLY A 532 0.53 -24.14 28.50
C GLY A 532 -0.31 -22.91 28.81
N PRO A 533 -0.23 -22.39 30.05
CA PRO A 533 -0.60 -21.02 30.41
C PRO A 533 0.22 -19.96 29.63
N THR A 534 0.18 -18.71 30.06
CA THR A 534 1.00 -17.65 29.46
C THR A 534 2.34 -17.55 30.20
N ASP A 535 3.42 -17.74 29.45
CA ASP A 535 4.84 -17.59 29.83
C ASP A 535 5.18 -16.12 30.21
N ASP A 536 4.61 -15.60 31.31
CA ASP A 536 4.73 -14.20 31.77
C ASP A 536 5.31 -14.03 33.19
N GLY A 537 5.69 -15.09 33.89
CA GLY A 537 6.21 -15.06 35.26
C GLY A 537 5.16 -14.74 36.33
N LYS A 538 3.87 -14.78 35.99
CA LYS A 538 2.75 -14.40 36.89
C LYS A 538 1.52 -15.30 36.76
N THR A 539 1.32 -15.93 35.61
CA THR A 539 0.15 -16.75 35.32
C THR A 539 0.26 -18.15 35.93
N VAL A 540 -0.80 -18.61 36.59
CA VAL A 540 -0.91 -19.97 37.15
C VAL A 540 -2.26 -20.55 36.75
N ASP A 541 -2.29 -21.48 35.80
CA ASP A 541 -3.49 -22.21 35.35
C ASP A 541 -3.10 -23.65 34.95
N GLY A 542 -4.05 -24.49 34.55
CA GLY A 542 -3.79 -25.89 34.23
C GLY A 542 -5.02 -26.65 33.71
N PRO A 543 -4.97 -28.00 33.65
CA PRO A 543 -6.06 -28.82 33.14
C PRO A 543 -7.31 -28.69 34.02
N ARG A 544 -8.34 -28.06 33.45
CA ARG A 544 -9.65 -27.90 34.09
C ARG A 544 -10.42 -29.22 34.17
N ASN A 545 -11.61 -29.18 34.78
CA ASN A 545 -12.31 -30.37 35.26
C ASN A 545 -12.65 -31.40 34.16
N ALA A 546 -12.87 -31.02 32.90
CA ALA A 546 -13.07 -31.97 31.80
C ALA A 546 -11.73 -32.49 31.28
N THR A 547 -10.74 -31.62 31.07
CA THR A 547 -9.41 -31.95 30.53
C THR A 547 -8.64 -32.88 31.45
N MET A 548 -8.65 -32.62 32.76
CA MET A 548 -8.05 -33.50 33.76
C MET A 548 -8.73 -34.87 33.79
N ARG A 549 -10.06 -34.95 33.59
CA ARG A 549 -10.77 -36.23 33.46
C ARG A 549 -10.40 -36.96 32.16
N ALA A 550 -10.23 -36.26 31.04
CA ALA A 550 -9.80 -36.87 29.78
C ALA A 550 -8.38 -37.45 29.89
N ILE A 551 -7.44 -36.70 30.47
CA ILE A 551 -6.06 -37.17 30.72
C ILE A 551 -6.05 -38.37 31.67
N VAL A 552 -6.74 -38.29 32.81
CA VAL A 552 -6.82 -39.41 33.77
C VAL A 552 -7.49 -40.65 33.16
N GLN A 553 -8.53 -40.49 32.34
CA GLN A 553 -9.14 -41.61 31.63
C GLN A 553 -8.18 -42.20 30.59
N GLY A 554 -7.47 -41.37 29.83
CA GLY A 554 -6.45 -41.82 28.88
C GLY A 554 -5.34 -42.63 29.55
N VAL A 555 -4.78 -42.16 30.67
CA VAL A 555 -3.71 -42.87 31.39
C VAL A 555 -4.19 -44.21 32.00
N ASN A 556 -5.48 -44.36 32.35
CA ASN A 556 -5.99 -45.58 32.99
C ASN A 556 -6.65 -46.58 32.01
N GLU A 557 -7.34 -46.09 30.97
CA GLU A 557 -8.16 -46.91 30.06
C GLU A 557 -7.62 -46.95 28.61
N GLY A 558 -6.77 -45.98 28.26
CA GLY A 558 -6.21 -45.80 26.92
C GLY A 558 -5.40 -46.98 26.39
N ARG A 559 -5.20 -46.99 25.06
CA ARG A 559 -4.43 -48.01 24.32
C ARG A 559 -4.89 -49.45 24.62
N ARG A 560 -6.19 -49.63 24.83
CA ARG A 560 -6.85 -50.89 25.25
C ARG A 560 -6.41 -51.35 26.65
N GLY A 561 -6.30 -50.41 27.60
CA GLY A 561 -5.90 -50.68 28.99
C GLY A 561 -4.38 -50.73 29.24
N LEU A 562 -3.58 -50.07 28.39
CA LEU A 562 -2.14 -49.89 28.60
C LEU A 562 -1.75 -48.47 29.06
N GLY A 563 -2.68 -47.51 28.97
CA GLY A 563 -2.48 -46.11 29.36
C GLY A 563 -1.83 -45.25 28.27
N ASN A 564 -2.55 -44.22 27.82
CA ASN A 564 -2.01 -43.18 26.95
C ASN A 564 -0.84 -42.46 27.62
N ILE A 565 0.17 -42.10 26.84
CA ILE A 565 1.29 -41.27 27.31
C ILE A 565 1.01 -39.83 26.90
N TYR A 566 1.09 -38.90 27.84
CA TYR A 566 0.98 -37.46 27.60
C TYR A 566 2.34 -36.80 27.83
N VAL A 567 2.97 -36.31 26.77
CA VAL A 567 4.26 -35.60 26.83
C VAL A 567 4.00 -34.10 26.68
N TRP A 568 4.62 -33.30 27.53
CA TRP A 568 4.47 -31.84 27.56
C TRP A 568 5.83 -31.16 27.41
N ALA A 569 5.85 -30.04 26.70
CA ALA A 569 6.95 -29.07 26.80
C ALA A 569 6.92 -28.39 28.19
N SER A 570 8.06 -27.92 28.70
CA SER A 570 8.15 -27.28 30.03
C SER A 570 8.13 -25.74 30.00
N GLY A 571 7.58 -25.14 28.93
CA GLY A 571 7.53 -23.68 28.75
C GLY A 571 8.80 -23.07 28.13
N ASP A 572 8.66 -21.93 27.47
CA ASP A 572 9.75 -21.18 26.80
C ASP A 572 9.94 -19.76 27.43
N GLY A 573 9.38 -19.50 28.61
CA GLY A 573 9.44 -18.21 29.33
C GLY A 573 10.80 -17.83 29.94
N GLY A 574 11.73 -18.77 30.03
CA GLY A 574 13.11 -18.53 30.47
C GLY A 574 13.26 -18.15 31.95
N ALA A 575 14.22 -17.25 32.22
CA ALA A 575 14.76 -17.06 33.58
C ALA A 575 13.87 -16.27 34.55
N ASP A 576 12.83 -15.60 34.05
CA ASP A 576 11.85 -14.85 34.87
C ASP A 576 10.53 -15.65 35.07
N ASP A 577 10.45 -16.89 34.58
CA ASP A 577 9.29 -17.80 34.76
C ASP A 577 9.69 -19.19 35.32
N ASP A 578 8.69 -19.96 35.75
CA ASP A 578 8.84 -21.22 36.45
C ASP A 578 7.70 -22.21 36.12
N CYS A 579 8.04 -23.31 35.45
CA CYS A 579 7.08 -24.31 34.95
C CYS A 579 6.19 -24.92 36.03
N ASN A 580 6.54 -24.80 37.32
CA ASN A 580 5.72 -25.35 38.40
C ASN A 580 4.40 -24.55 38.55
N CYS A 581 4.28 -23.40 37.87
CA CYS A 581 3.05 -22.64 37.64
C CYS A 581 2.17 -23.22 36.50
N ASP A 582 2.73 -24.01 35.58
CA ASP A 582 1.95 -24.76 34.58
C ASP A 582 1.41 -26.08 35.17
N GLY A 583 0.11 -26.11 35.44
CA GLY A 583 -0.58 -27.31 35.92
C GLY A 583 -0.61 -28.48 34.91
N TYR A 584 -0.24 -28.27 33.64
CA TYR A 584 -0.02 -29.34 32.66
C TYR A 584 1.37 -29.95 32.80
N ALA A 585 2.45 -29.15 32.76
CA ALA A 585 3.82 -29.62 32.96
C ALA A 585 4.12 -30.10 34.40
N ALA A 586 3.39 -29.62 35.40
CA ALA A 586 3.48 -30.07 36.80
C ALA A 586 2.53 -31.25 37.14
N SER A 587 1.73 -31.74 36.17
CA SER A 587 0.77 -32.83 36.41
C SER A 587 1.45 -34.18 36.62
N MET A 588 1.04 -34.93 37.64
CA MET A 588 1.50 -36.32 37.87
C MET A 588 1.05 -37.33 36.78
N TRP A 589 0.32 -36.88 35.77
CA TRP A 589 -0.20 -37.68 34.65
C TRP A 589 0.46 -37.36 33.30
N THR A 590 1.37 -36.38 33.27
CA THR A 590 2.14 -35.97 32.09
C THR A 590 3.63 -36.28 32.27
N ILE A 591 4.39 -36.15 31.19
CA ILE A 591 5.86 -36.20 31.19
C ILE A 591 6.34 -34.87 30.64
N SER A 592 6.75 -33.95 31.53
CA SER A 592 7.33 -32.66 31.15
C SER A 592 8.79 -32.82 30.71
N ILE A 593 9.09 -32.20 29.56
CA ILE A 593 10.39 -32.25 28.90
C ILE A 593 10.92 -30.85 28.68
N ASN A 594 12.08 -30.59 29.28
CA ASN A 594 12.83 -29.35 29.10
C ASN A 594 13.83 -29.48 27.93
N SER A 595 14.46 -28.37 27.57
CA SER A 595 15.37 -28.26 26.46
C SER A 595 16.84 -28.34 26.91
N ALA A 596 17.75 -28.39 25.95
CA ALA A 596 19.20 -28.26 26.14
C ALA A 596 19.84 -27.78 24.85
N ILE A 597 20.89 -26.96 24.95
CA ILE A 597 21.70 -26.58 23.80
C ILE A 597 22.80 -27.61 23.50
N ASN A 598 23.33 -27.55 22.28
CA ASN A 598 24.30 -28.51 21.72
C ASN A 598 25.61 -28.76 22.52
N ASN A 599 25.92 -27.95 23.53
CA ASN A 599 27.06 -28.15 24.44
C ASN A 599 26.69 -28.85 25.77
N GLY A 600 25.40 -29.11 26.01
CA GLY A 600 24.88 -29.72 27.24
C GLY A 600 24.47 -28.74 28.35
N GLU A 601 24.46 -27.43 28.08
CA GLU A 601 23.91 -26.41 28.98
C GLU A 601 22.41 -26.17 28.69
N ASN A 602 21.71 -25.51 29.62
CA ASN A 602 20.34 -25.03 29.42
C ASN A 602 20.25 -24.04 28.24
N ALA A 603 19.14 -24.04 27.51
CA ALA A 603 18.82 -22.94 26.58
C ALA A 603 18.39 -21.68 27.35
N HIS A 604 18.35 -20.55 26.64
CA HIS A 604 18.04 -19.25 27.24
C HIS A 604 16.54 -19.01 27.52
N TYR A 605 15.69 -19.88 26.98
CA TYR A 605 14.24 -19.93 27.19
C TYR A 605 13.82 -21.05 28.15
N ASP A 606 14.75 -21.87 28.65
CA ASP A 606 14.41 -22.95 29.60
C ASP A 606 13.93 -22.35 30.93
N GLU A 607 12.72 -22.72 31.35
CA GLU A 607 12.15 -22.32 32.65
C GLU A 607 12.73 -23.12 33.82
N SER A 608 12.64 -22.54 35.03
CA SER A 608 12.92 -23.26 36.27
C SER A 608 11.83 -24.29 36.54
N CYS A 609 12.17 -25.58 36.54
CA CYS A 609 11.16 -26.64 36.46
C CYS A 609 11.50 -27.84 37.36
N SER A 610 10.71 -28.06 38.42
CA SER A 610 10.95 -29.17 39.37
C SER A 610 10.25 -30.48 38.98
N SER A 611 9.24 -30.40 38.11
CA SER A 611 8.54 -31.55 37.53
C SER A 611 9.26 -32.19 36.34
N THR A 612 10.21 -31.49 35.69
CA THR A 612 10.93 -31.97 34.49
C THR A 612 11.50 -33.37 34.73
N LEU A 613 11.06 -34.32 33.90
CA LEU A 613 11.50 -35.73 33.99
C LEU A 613 12.70 -36.05 33.08
N ALA A 614 12.88 -35.29 31.99
CA ALA A 614 14.08 -35.35 31.15
C ALA A 614 14.27 -34.04 30.35
N SER A 615 15.46 -33.86 29.78
CA SER A 615 15.77 -32.80 28.83
C SER A 615 16.36 -33.38 27.55
N THR A 616 16.10 -32.75 26.40
CA THR A 616 16.67 -33.16 25.10
C THR A 616 17.10 -31.95 24.25
N PHE A 617 17.97 -32.19 23.26
CA PHE A 617 18.58 -31.12 22.46
C PHE A 617 17.57 -30.36 21.59
N SER A 618 17.46 -29.06 21.79
CA SER A 618 16.51 -28.15 21.12
C SER A 618 17.19 -27.13 20.18
N ASN A 619 18.42 -26.68 20.49
CA ASN A 619 19.04 -25.56 19.78
C ASN A 619 20.59 -25.59 19.83
N GLY A 620 21.25 -24.78 19.00
CA GLY A 620 22.69 -24.77 18.78
C GLY A 620 23.44 -23.62 19.45
N ALA A 621 23.15 -23.36 20.73
CA ALA A 621 23.63 -22.24 21.55
C ALA A 621 23.01 -20.88 21.18
N LYS A 622 23.74 -19.77 21.36
CA LYS A 622 23.23 -18.38 21.23
C LYS A 622 23.07 -17.87 19.78
N ASP A 623 23.18 -18.75 18.79
CA ASP A 623 22.96 -18.40 17.39
C ASP A 623 21.49 -18.73 17.03
N PRO A 624 20.66 -17.75 16.61
CA PRO A 624 19.26 -18.01 16.23
C PRO A 624 19.12 -18.84 14.93
N HIS A 625 20.21 -19.14 14.22
CA HIS A 625 20.20 -19.91 12.98
C HIS A 625 20.55 -21.40 13.14
N THR A 626 20.72 -21.92 14.37
CA THR A 626 21.26 -23.28 14.63
C THR A 626 20.30 -24.23 15.36
N GLY A 627 19.02 -24.20 14.99
CA GLY A 627 18.00 -25.10 15.53
C GLY A 627 18.08 -26.55 15.03
N VAL A 628 17.03 -27.32 15.30
CA VAL A 628 16.85 -28.69 14.81
C VAL A 628 16.52 -28.69 13.31
N ALA A 629 17.06 -29.68 12.60
CA ALA A 629 16.74 -29.94 11.20
C ALA A 629 15.51 -30.85 11.08
N THR A 630 14.39 -30.32 10.55
CA THR A 630 13.12 -31.04 10.40
C THR A 630 12.38 -30.65 9.11
N THR A 631 11.48 -31.51 8.64
CA THR A 631 10.62 -31.21 7.48
C THR A 631 9.64 -30.10 7.83
N ASP A 632 9.49 -29.15 6.91
CA ASP A 632 8.60 -28.00 7.03
C ASP A 632 7.43 -28.12 6.02
N LEU A 633 6.58 -27.09 5.95
CA LEU A 633 5.50 -26.99 4.96
C LEU A 633 6.00 -27.21 3.52
N TYR A 634 5.09 -27.69 2.67
CA TYR A 634 5.28 -27.93 1.22
C TYR A 634 6.48 -28.82 0.84
N GLY A 635 6.98 -29.65 1.75
CA GLY A 635 8.11 -30.54 1.50
C GLY A 635 9.45 -29.81 1.49
N LYS A 636 9.60 -28.78 2.32
CA LYS A 636 10.88 -28.10 2.57
C LYS A 636 11.57 -28.64 3.84
N CYS A 637 12.77 -28.14 4.11
CA CYS A 637 13.57 -28.49 5.27
C CYS A 637 13.92 -27.20 6.02
N THR A 638 13.51 -27.09 7.29
CA THR A 638 14.02 -26.05 8.19
C THR A 638 15.24 -26.58 8.97
N LYS A 639 16.08 -25.67 9.43
CA LYS A 639 17.22 -25.91 10.34
C LYS A 639 17.20 -24.96 11.54
N THR A 640 16.06 -24.32 11.78
CA THR A 640 15.87 -23.24 12.78
C THR A 640 14.70 -23.51 13.71
N HIS A 641 14.17 -24.74 13.75
CA HIS A 641 13.17 -25.12 14.73
C HIS A 641 13.81 -25.26 16.11
N SER A 642 13.28 -24.59 17.12
CA SER A 642 13.80 -24.53 18.48
C SER A 642 12.64 -24.44 19.49
N GLY A 643 12.97 -24.19 20.77
CA GLY A 643 12.03 -24.22 21.90
C GLY A 643 12.00 -25.60 22.58
N THR A 644 11.48 -25.66 23.80
CA THR A 644 11.07 -26.91 24.47
C THR A 644 10.09 -27.71 23.62
N SER A 645 9.34 -27.03 22.75
CA SER A 645 8.55 -27.61 21.65
C SER A 645 9.30 -28.67 20.83
N ALA A 646 10.57 -28.42 20.46
CA ALA A 646 11.43 -29.33 19.71
C ALA A 646 12.17 -30.35 20.60
N ALA A 647 12.26 -30.10 21.91
CA ALA A 647 12.81 -31.06 22.87
C ALA A 647 11.80 -32.16 23.21
N ALA A 648 10.52 -31.80 23.39
CA ALA A 648 9.44 -32.72 23.77
C ALA A 648 9.21 -33.84 22.73
N ARG A 649 9.48 -33.59 21.44
CA ARG A 649 9.30 -34.56 20.35
C ARG A 649 10.35 -35.68 20.37
N LYS A 650 11.57 -35.39 20.81
CA LYS A 650 12.70 -36.34 20.78
C LYS A 650 12.67 -37.37 21.90
N LEU A 651 11.89 -37.14 22.96
CA LEU A 651 11.60 -38.18 23.96
C LEU A 651 11.04 -39.45 23.31
N LEU A 652 10.33 -39.34 22.18
CA LEU A 652 9.73 -40.48 21.50
C LEU A 652 10.77 -41.49 20.98
N GLU A 653 12.05 -41.12 20.84
CA GLU A 653 13.17 -42.06 20.57
C GLU A 653 13.36 -43.11 21.69
N PHE A 654 12.89 -42.80 22.91
CA PHE A 654 12.99 -43.67 24.09
C PHE A 654 11.67 -44.36 24.48
N LEU A 655 10.58 -44.10 23.75
CA LEU A 655 9.23 -44.57 24.07
C LEU A 655 8.61 -45.51 23.03
N LEU A 656 9.25 -45.69 21.87
CA LEU A 656 8.77 -46.44 20.69
C LEU A 656 9.78 -47.50 20.24
#